data_AF-A0AAE3G8P4-F1
#
_entry.id   AF-A0AAE3G8P4-F1
#
_cell.length_a   1.000
_cell.length_b   1.000
_cell.length_c   1.000
_cell.angle_alpha   90.00
_cell.angle_beta   90.00
_cell.angle_gamma   90.00
#
_symmetry.space_group_name_H-M   'P 1'
#
loop_
_entity.id
_entity.type
_entity.pdbx_description
1 polymer ?
#
loop_
_entity_poly.entity_id
_entity_poly.type
_entity_poly.pdbx_seq_one_letter_code
_entity_poly.pdbx_strand_id
1 'polypeptide(L)'
;MVGKQSARRMWLGGKREPEQDRFFKEALTANRWTSGDEQNWDTCWYTGMPKPSAFEKLTDGKTINHIPGNNALTIKSRLYQTLSATRQRIAEQEGADSPNARRMRFFPETYIMPGDYHALIRDAHAHPERRYIRKPKNAARGKDIAVVQDIATVPVGDRWLVQRYLDNPHTIDGHKYVLRLYVLITSVVPLRVYLFREGSTKLASDVFDLNDLANPYAHLTNPDINATNQNSTTPVVFLSLATYRKWLKEQGHDDDALFERLRDLVTLTVISAREAMLERTRSVKADTSGCYELLGLDCLVDANLNPWILECNLSPSLEVCAAPKDGGDVEENMKRRLVADMVNLVGINQPSRTPSGKTPEQRLISASEQEAARAGDYQRIYPPADVERYLPYFPLPRAEDMILADWAAGRRLDRPILRAHRTAEIIGSDSLALYAEDSGTLYTPNPAAGWIWLKATDGSDPDNITDELLAARGNAGAPLAPEAAWEQRRDTWNLLADWAASGLLRQVATAHTTVSSSHHDSEKSTRTSARKSVDIGVRIGAFTSIITVPQLLASRIEGSFLQLAETVTGDHAALRVVESRVGYAVTTDQSVLTSGLTLGELVPVLYRLLLRDMVATADRTCIGGTLVPLQARAAGPSSALLVADGPESIQDTLAVTMGRLIGYGHSGGFWLPDDASPISPAGLAARIPESARDDLRRALPLDRDIVSPFLHTWGASNPFRLALPNDSLKTQQFDVVAVVRPVMAQDSDGSAAELRPTAVQHVVAACLQSSLGRQGRSPDTSDMTALADWLEERPMFDLPVQELGDTATRLFQWLQDRRAVTA
;
A
#
# COMPACT_ATOMS: atom_id res chain seq x y z
N MET A 1 14.07 -64.03 4.86
CA MET A 1 14.78 -63.04 5.69
C MET A 1 14.10 -61.70 5.49
N VAL A 2 13.37 -61.21 6.49
CA VAL A 2 12.79 -59.87 6.46
C VAL A 2 13.94 -58.90 6.69
N GLY A 3 14.38 -58.19 5.65
CA GLY A 3 15.45 -57.20 5.77
C GLY A 3 15.07 -56.15 6.81
N LYS A 4 16.00 -55.83 7.72
CA LYS A 4 15.88 -54.69 8.65
C LYS A 4 15.63 -53.43 7.81
N GLN A 5 14.40 -52.91 7.78
CA GLN A 5 14.16 -51.55 7.30
C GLN A 5 14.99 -50.60 8.18
N SER A 6 15.87 -49.80 7.56
CA SER A 6 16.54 -48.71 8.26
C SER A 6 15.52 -47.79 8.90
N ALA A 7 15.77 -47.31 10.12
CA ALA A 7 14.89 -46.36 10.78
C ALA A 7 14.76 -45.10 9.91
N ARG A 8 13.51 -44.68 9.64
CA ARG A 8 13.23 -43.44 8.89
C ARG A 8 13.59 -42.22 9.75
N ARG A 9 14.14 -41.19 9.14
CA ARG A 9 14.73 -40.02 9.81
C ARG A 9 13.92 -38.76 9.53
N MET A 10 13.58 -38.03 10.59
CA MET A 10 12.91 -36.74 10.52
C MET A 10 13.89 -35.62 10.88
N TRP A 11 14.01 -34.61 10.02
CA TRP A 11 14.74 -33.39 10.32
C TRP A 11 13.79 -32.22 10.61
N LEU A 12 14.03 -31.54 11.74
CA LEU A 12 13.33 -30.33 12.14
C LEU A 12 14.25 -29.11 11.97
N GLY A 13 13.88 -28.16 11.10
CA GLY A 13 14.71 -27.02 10.72
C GLY A 13 14.02 -25.66 10.85
N GLY A 14 14.79 -24.58 10.69
CA GLY A 14 14.26 -23.21 10.61
C GLY A 14 14.20 -22.44 11.94
N LYS A 15 13.30 -21.45 12.02
CA LYS A 15 13.09 -20.62 13.23
C LYS A 15 12.12 -21.35 14.17
N ARG A 16 12.67 -22.09 15.13
CA ARG A 16 11.92 -23.09 15.89
C ARG A 16 11.34 -22.52 17.19
N GLU A 17 10.04 -22.72 17.37
CA GLU A 17 9.38 -22.68 18.66
C GLU A 17 8.87 -24.11 18.96
N PRO A 18 9.00 -24.63 20.20
CA PRO A 18 8.61 -26.01 20.54
C PRO A 18 7.19 -26.40 20.11
N GLU A 19 6.27 -25.45 20.15
CA GLU A 19 4.85 -25.59 19.84
C GLU A 19 4.62 -25.89 18.35
N GLN A 20 5.48 -25.38 17.46
CA GLN A 20 5.40 -25.61 16.01
C GLN A 20 5.81 -27.03 15.60
N ASP A 21 6.59 -27.71 16.44
CA ASP A 21 7.07 -29.07 16.17
C ASP A 21 6.19 -30.16 16.81
N ARG A 22 5.40 -29.80 17.83
CA ARG A 22 4.71 -30.75 18.72
C ARG A 22 3.84 -31.75 17.97
N PHE A 23 2.84 -31.27 17.24
CA PHE A 23 1.87 -32.14 16.56
C PHE A 23 2.50 -32.97 15.44
N PHE A 24 3.52 -32.43 14.76
CA PHE A 24 4.24 -33.16 13.72
C PHE A 24 5.02 -34.34 14.32
N LYS A 25 5.75 -34.12 15.43
CA LYS A 25 6.42 -35.20 16.17
C LYS A 25 5.43 -36.25 16.64
N GLU A 26 4.32 -35.84 17.25
CA GLU A 26 3.29 -36.74 17.75
C GLU A 26 2.73 -37.62 16.61
N ALA A 27 2.45 -37.04 15.44
CA ALA A 27 1.95 -37.76 14.26
C ALA A 27 2.96 -38.77 13.67
N LEU A 28 4.26 -38.57 13.87
CA LEU A 28 5.30 -39.52 13.42
C LEU A 28 5.68 -40.55 14.49
N THR A 29 5.43 -40.28 15.77
CA THR A 29 5.88 -41.13 16.89
C THR A 29 5.38 -42.58 16.76
N ALA A 30 4.14 -42.78 16.31
CA ALA A 30 3.55 -44.11 16.12
C ALA A 30 4.29 -44.98 15.09
N ASN A 31 5.09 -44.38 14.19
CA ASN A 31 5.78 -45.06 13.09
C ASN A 31 7.30 -45.20 13.29
N ARG A 32 7.78 -45.03 14.54
CA ARG A 32 9.18 -45.25 14.94
C ARG A 32 10.21 -44.42 14.15
N TRP A 33 9.85 -43.19 13.78
CA TRP A 33 10.79 -42.22 13.21
C TRP A 33 11.86 -41.83 14.23
N THR A 34 13.09 -41.64 13.75
CA THR A 34 14.22 -41.15 14.56
C THR A 34 14.62 -39.75 14.13
N SER A 35 15.32 -39.01 15.00
CA SER A 35 15.87 -37.70 14.64
C SER A 35 16.95 -37.82 13.58
N GLY A 36 16.84 -37.03 12.52
CA GLY A 36 17.85 -36.81 11.49
C GLY A 36 18.42 -35.39 11.52
N ASP A 37 19.17 -35.04 10.48
CA ASP A 37 19.81 -33.74 10.31
C ASP A 37 19.69 -33.24 8.86
N GLU A 38 20.26 -32.07 8.55
CA GLU A 38 20.23 -31.46 7.21
C GLU A 38 20.86 -32.34 6.11
N GLN A 39 21.75 -33.27 6.47
CA GLN A 39 22.42 -34.18 5.54
C GLN A 39 21.67 -35.51 5.41
N ASN A 40 21.02 -35.97 6.48
CA ASN A 40 20.49 -37.30 6.65
C ASN A 40 19.03 -37.29 7.13
N TRP A 41 18.09 -37.16 6.19
CA TRP A 41 16.66 -37.12 6.48
C TRP A 41 15.83 -37.80 5.39
N ASP A 42 14.65 -38.31 5.75
CA ASP A 42 13.64 -38.86 4.84
C ASP A 42 12.38 -37.97 4.82
N THR A 43 12.09 -37.26 5.92
CA THR A 43 11.14 -36.14 5.91
C THR A 43 11.74 -34.91 6.61
N CYS A 44 11.42 -33.72 6.12
CA CYS A 44 11.83 -32.44 6.66
C CYS A 44 10.59 -31.61 7.03
N TRP A 45 10.54 -31.17 8.28
CA TRP A 45 9.62 -30.15 8.76
C TRP A 45 10.41 -28.90 9.08
N TYR A 46 10.16 -27.84 8.32
CA TYR A 46 10.89 -26.60 8.41
C TYR A 46 9.94 -25.47 8.80
N THR A 47 10.38 -24.58 9.71
CA THR A 47 9.63 -23.38 10.08
C THR A 47 10.25 -22.16 9.43
N GLY A 48 9.50 -21.51 8.52
CA GLY A 48 10.03 -20.52 7.57
C GLY A 48 10.48 -21.16 6.26
N MET A 49 11.14 -20.39 5.38
CA MET A 49 11.56 -20.92 4.06
C MET A 49 12.95 -21.58 4.13
N PRO A 50 13.11 -22.85 3.73
CA PRO A 50 14.42 -23.51 3.63
C PRO A 50 15.35 -22.85 2.59
N LYS A 51 16.66 -23.10 2.73
CA LYS A 51 17.65 -22.72 1.70
C LYS A 51 17.49 -23.60 0.44
N PRO A 52 17.86 -23.10 -0.75
CA PRO A 52 17.84 -23.90 -1.99
C PRO A 52 18.49 -25.29 -1.87
N SER A 53 19.61 -25.39 -1.16
CA SER A 53 20.35 -26.63 -0.93
C SER A 53 19.56 -27.73 -0.20
N ALA A 54 18.50 -27.38 0.53
CA ALA A 54 17.61 -28.37 1.15
C ALA A 54 16.73 -29.05 0.09
N PHE A 55 16.29 -28.30 -0.92
CA PHE A 55 15.44 -28.80 -1.99
C PHE A 55 16.22 -29.58 -3.06
N GLU A 56 17.48 -29.22 -3.32
CA GLU A 56 18.39 -29.98 -4.20
C GLU A 56 18.64 -31.43 -3.73
N LYS A 57 18.42 -31.69 -2.43
CA LYS A 57 18.55 -33.02 -1.83
C LYS A 57 17.29 -33.86 -1.94
N LEU A 58 16.20 -33.32 -2.50
CA LEU A 58 14.99 -34.09 -2.75
C LEU A 58 15.27 -35.17 -3.78
N THR A 59 14.94 -36.40 -3.41
CA THR A 59 15.01 -37.61 -4.21
C THR A 59 13.78 -38.44 -3.90
N ASP A 60 13.50 -39.47 -4.70
CA ASP A 60 12.38 -40.38 -4.48
C ASP A 60 12.23 -40.80 -3.00
N GLY A 61 11.05 -40.53 -2.44
CA GLY A 61 10.70 -40.87 -1.06
C GLY A 61 11.10 -39.84 0.00
N LYS A 62 11.85 -38.79 -0.35
CA LYS A 62 12.10 -37.66 0.55
C LYS A 62 10.98 -36.62 0.46
N THR A 63 10.58 -36.07 1.61
CA THR A 63 9.51 -35.06 1.66
C THR A 63 9.88 -33.81 2.46
N ILE A 64 9.48 -32.63 1.99
CA ILE A 64 9.67 -31.35 2.68
C ILE A 64 8.36 -30.55 2.66
N ASN A 65 8.05 -29.89 3.77
CA ASN A 65 6.81 -29.13 3.99
C ASN A 65 6.77 -27.74 3.33
N HIS A 66 7.59 -27.51 2.30
CA HIS A 66 7.53 -26.29 1.50
C HIS A 66 7.67 -26.53 0.00
N ILE A 67 7.07 -25.64 -0.78
CA ILE A 67 7.22 -25.56 -2.24
C ILE A 67 8.05 -24.31 -2.58
N PRO A 68 9.18 -24.44 -3.31
CA PRO A 68 9.93 -23.29 -3.79
C PRO A 68 9.03 -22.32 -4.57
N GLY A 69 9.09 -21.03 -4.25
CA GLY A 69 8.29 -19.99 -4.91
C GLY A 69 6.93 -19.73 -4.28
N ASN A 70 6.62 -20.36 -3.13
CA ASN A 70 5.39 -20.07 -2.37
C ASN A 70 5.27 -18.60 -1.91
N ASN A 71 6.34 -17.81 -2.01
CA ASN A 71 6.34 -16.37 -1.72
C ASN A 71 5.41 -15.60 -2.67
N ALA A 72 5.05 -16.18 -3.83
CA ALA A 72 3.97 -15.71 -4.69
C ALA A 72 2.60 -15.65 -3.97
N LEU A 73 2.43 -16.44 -2.90
CA LEU A 73 1.27 -16.46 -2.01
C LEU A 73 1.54 -15.79 -0.67
N THR A 74 2.69 -16.08 -0.05
CA THR A 74 2.91 -15.81 1.38
C THR A 74 3.48 -14.42 1.68
N ILE A 75 4.00 -13.70 0.68
CA ILE A 75 4.37 -12.29 0.82
C ILE A 75 3.20 -11.44 0.34
N LYS A 76 2.71 -10.54 1.19
CA LYS A 76 1.55 -9.68 0.93
C LYS A 76 1.61 -9.03 -0.46
N SER A 77 2.66 -8.28 -0.76
CA SER A 77 2.81 -7.61 -2.06
C SER A 77 2.81 -8.56 -3.25
N ARG A 78 3.43 -9.74 -3.10
CA ARG A 78 3.48 -10.77 -4.14
C ARG A 78 2.12 -11.44 -4.34
N LEU A 79 1.37 -11.74 -3.28
CA LEU A 79 0.00 -12.24 -3.37
C LEU A 79 -0.87 -11.34 -4.24
N TYR A 80 -0.84 -10.03 -3.99
CA TYR A 80 -1.61 -9.07 -4.79
C TYR A 80 -1.14 -9.00 -6.23
N GLN A 81 0.18 -9.02 -6.49
CA GLN A 81 0.71 -9.06 -7.86
C GLN A 81 0.25 -10.33 -8.60
N THR A 82 0.37 -11.49 -7.96
CA THR A 82 -0.03 -12.80 -8.49
C THR A 82 -1.52 -12.85 -8.87
N LEU A 83 -2.39 -12.42 -7.96
CA LEU A 83 -3.84 -12.37 -8.20
C LEU A 83 -4.22 -11.32 -9.24
N SER A 84 -3.58 -10.14 -9.20
CA SER A 84 -3.83 -9.06 -10.16
C SER A 84 -3.40 -9.44 -11.58
N ALA A 85 -2.26 -10.11 -11.74
CA ALA A 85 -1.79 -10.60 -13.04
C ALA A 85 -2.78 -11.61 -13.64
N THR A 86 -3.29 -12.54 -12.83
CA THR A 86 -4.32 -13.49 -13.28
C THR A 86 -5.62 -12.77 -13.66
N ARG A 87 -6.11 -11.85 -12.83
CA ARG A 87 -7.31 -11.05 -13.15
C ARG A 87 -7.14 -10.24 -14.43
N GLN A 88 -5.98 -9.60 -14.63
CA GLN A 88 -5.69 -8.83 -15.83
C GLN A 88 -5.65 -9.73 -17.07
N ARG A 89 -4.98 -10.88 -17.01
CA ARG A 89 -4.94 -11.82 -18.13
C ARG A 89 -6.34 -12.29 -18.52
N ILE A 90 -7.19 -12.64 -17.56
CA ILE A 90 -8.58 -13.03 -17.83
C ILE A 90 -9.38 -11.85 -18.43
N ALA A 91 -9.20 -10.63 -17.88
CA ALA A 91 -9.84 -9.44 -18.41
C ALA A 91 -9.43 -9.12 -19.85
N GLU A 92 -8.16 -9.36 -20.22
CA GLU A 92 -7.66 -9.20 -21.60
C GLU A 92 -8.13 -10.33 -22.53
N GLN A 93 -8.43 -11.51 -22.00
CA GLN A 93 -8.93 -12.66 -22.77
C GLN A 93 -10.44 -12.61 -23.02
N GLU A 94 -11.23 -12.16 -22.03
CA GLU A 94 -12.69 -12.28 -22.04
C GLU A 94 -13.44 -10.96 -21.75
N GLY A 95 -12.72 -9.88 -21.43
CA GLY A 95 -13.28 -8.60 -20.98
C GLY A 95 -13.27 -8.42 -19.46
N ALA A 96 -13.11 -7.17 -18.99
CA ALA A 96 -13.00 -6.83 -17.57
C ALA A 96 -14.25 -7.16 -16.72
N ASP A 97 -15.39 -7.28 -17.39
CA ASP A 97 -16.68 -7.67 -16.80
C ASP A 97 -17.12 -9.08 -17.24
N SER A 98 -16.22 -9.95 -17.69
CA SER A 98 -16.57 -11.36 -17.92
C SER A 98 -16.94 -12.06 -16.60
N PRO A 99 -17.74 -13.14 -16.63
CA PRO A 99 -18.00 -13.96 -15.44
C PRO A 99 -16.71 -14.43 -14.76
N ASN A 100 -15.68 -14.82 -15.54
CA ASN A 100 -14.41 -15.28 -14.98
C ASN A 100 -13.60 -14.14 -14.37
N ALA A 101 -13.60 -12.95 -14.98
CA ALA A 101 -12.97 -11.76 -14.42
C ALA A 101 -13.63 -11.32 -13.11
N ARG A 102 -14.96 -11.38 -13.01
CA ARG A 102 -15.71 -11.10 -11.77
C ARG A 102 -15.40 -12.08 -10.65
N ARG A 103 -15.20 -13.36 -10.97
CA ARG A 103 -14.78 -14.38 -9.98
C ARG A 103 -13.42 -14.11 -9.35
N MET A 104 -12.59 -13.24 -9.91
CA MET A 104 -11.33 -12.78 -9.29
C MET A 104 -11.50 -11.55 -8.39
N ARG A 105 -12.71 -11.01 -8.20
CA ARG A 105 -12.96 -9.81 -7.36
C ARG A 105 -13.06 -10.13 -5.86
N PHE A 106 -12.18 -11.01 -5.37
CA PHE A 106 -12.14 -11.45 -3.96
C PHE A 106 -10.91 -10.92 -3.20
N PHE A 107 -10.16 -9.99 -3.76
CA PHE A 107 -9.03 -9.34 -3.08
C PHE A 107 -9.15 -7.83 -3.24
N PRO A 108 -8.89 -7.04 -2.19
CA PRO A 108 -9.00 -5.59 -2.25
C PRO A 108 -7.88 -4.98 -3.11
N GLU A 109 -8.20 -3.87 -3.78
CA GLU A 109 -7.24 -3.06 -4.52
C GLU A 109 -6.05 -2.70 -3.63
N THR A 110 -4.84 -2.92 -4.15
CA THR A 110 -3.60 -2.76 -3.37
C THR A 110 -2.56 -2.05 -4.22
N TYR A 111 -1.85 -1.12 -3.59
CA TYR A 111 -0.86 -0.22 -4.17
C TYR A 111 0.48 -0.44 -3.45
N ILE A 112 1.50 -0.81 -4.21
CA ILE A 112 2.84 -1.12 -3.73
C ILE A 112 3.70 0.15 -3.79
N MET A 113 4.08 0.68 -2.64
CA MET A 113 4.90 1.90 -2.59
C MET A 113 6.37 1.58 -2.92
N PRO A 114 7.13 2.51 -3.52
CA PRO A 114 6.66 3.80 -4.05
C PRO A 114 5.98 3.73 -5.42
N GLY A 115 6.12 2.60 -6.14
CA GLY A 115 5.76 2.50 -7.57
C GLY A 115 4.31 2.87 -7.90
N ASP A 116 3.38 2.51 -7.01
CA ASP A 116 1.94 2.74 -7.21
C ASP A 116 1.41 4.00 -6.53
N TYR A 117 2.27 4.86 -5.98
CA TYR A 117 1.84 6.05 -5.23
C TYR A 117 0.90 6.95 -6.05
N HIS A 118 1.23 7.26 -7.31
CA HIS A 118 0.37 8.08 -8.17
C HIS A 118 -0.91 7.36 -8.61
N ALA A 119 -0.90 6.02 -8.65
CA ALA A 119 -2.12 5.26 -8.89
C ALA A 119 -3.05 5.34 -7.67
N LEU A 120 -2.50 5.27 -6.46
CA LEU A 120 -3.23 5.44 -5.20
C LEU A 120 -3.88 6.83 -5.11
N ILE A 121 -3.11 7.90 -5.36
CA ILE A 121 -3.65 9.29 -5.29
C ILE A 121 -4.78 9.49 -6.31
N ARG A 122 -4.65 8.93 -7.51
CA ARG A 122 -5.72 8.99 -8.53
C ARG A 122 -6.97 8.24 -8.10
N ASP A 123 -6.83 7.04 -7.55
CA ASP A 123 -7.97 6.26 -7.06
C ASP A 123 -8.69 6.98 -5.93
N ALA A 124 -7.95 7.48 -4.95
CA ALA A 124 -8.51 8.22 -3.81
C ALA A 124 -9.19 9.53 -4.23
N HIS A 125 -8.67 10.20 -5.26
CA HIS A 125 -9.32 11.40 -5.81
C HIS A 125 -10.61 11.07 -6.59
N ALA A 126 -10.60 9.98 -7.37
CA ALA A 126 -11.78 9.54 -8.12
C ALA A 126 -12.88 8.96 -7.21
N HIS A 127 -12.51 8.46 -6.05
CA HIS A 127 -13.38 7.77 -5.10
C HIS A 127 -13.15 8.28 -3.67
N PRO A 128 -13.54 9.53 -3.36
CA PRO A 128 -13.27 10.17 -2.07
C PRO A 128 -13.94 9.49 -0.88
N GLU A 129 -14.93 8.64 -1.11
CA GLU A 129 -15.61 7.83 -0.09
C GLU A 129 -14.78 6.63 0.38
N ARG A 130 -13.77 6.20 -0.40
CA ARG A 130 -12.99 5.01 -0.09
C ARG A 130 -12.01 5.26 1.04
N ARG A 131 -11.92 4.29 1.94
CA ARG A 131 -10.92 4.23 2.99
C ARG A 131 -9.76 3.32 2.58
N TYR A 132 -8.60 3.55 3.17
CA TYR A 132 -7.39 2.78 2.89
C TYR A 132 -6.74 2.31 4.19
N ILE A 133 -5.99 1.22 4.13
CA ILE A 133 -5.20 0.69 5.24
C ILE A 133 -3.75 0.56 4.80
N ARG A 134 -2.82 1.12 5.58
CA ARG A 134 -1.38 0.98 5.33
C ARG A 134 -0.87 -0.26 6.05
N LYS A 135 -0.01 -1.01 5.38
CA LYS A 135 0.62 -2.23 5.91
C LYS A 135 2.10 -2.25 5.52
N PRO A 136 3.01 -2.73 6.37
CA PRO A 136 4.37 -3.03 5.96
C PRO A 136 4.40 -4.28 5.06
N LYS A 137 5.28 -4.32 4.05
CA LYS A 137 5.41 -5.45 3.11
C LYS A 137 5.81 -6.75 3.79
N ASN A 138 6.71 -6.68 4.77
CA ASN A 138 7.37 -7.85 5.38
C ASN A 138 7.16 -7.97 6.90
N ALA A 139 6.26 -7.18 7.52
CA ALA A 139 5.98 -7.35 8.94
C ALA A 139 4.83 -8.33 9.21
N ALA A 140 4.92 -9.00 10.35
CA ALA A 140 3.91 -9.91 10.88
C ALA A 140 3.28 -9.31 12.15
N ARG A 141 2.26 -9.98 12.69
CA ARG A 141 1.61 -9.66 13.99
C ARG A 141 0.95 -8.28 14.07
N GLY A 142 0.56 -7.72 12.93
CA GLY A 142 -0.21 -6.47 12.86
C GLY A 142 0.54 -5.18 13.25
N LYS A 143 1.85 -5.24 13.52
CA LYS A 143 2.66 -4.06 13.83
C LYS A 143 2.69 -3.07 12.66
N ASP A 144 2.59 -1.78 12.98
CA ASP A 144 2.58 -0.65 12.03
C ASP A 144 1.41 -0.65 11.02
N ILE A 145 0.37 -1.48 11.24
CA ILE A 145 -0.86 -1.46 10.45
C ILE A 145 -1.80 -0.40 11.00
N ALA A 146 -2.32 0.47 10.14
CA ALA A 146 -3.30 1.49 10.54
C ALA A 146 -4.23 1.82 9.37
N VAL A 147 -5.49 2.13 9.68
CA VAL A 147 -6.39 2.74 8.71
C VAL A 147 -5.89 4.17 8.44
N VAL A 148 -5.77 4.51 7.17
CA VAL A 148 -5.28 5.82 6.71
C VAL A 148 -6.40 6.83 6.92
N GLN A 149 -6.13 7.86 7.72
CA GLN A 149 -7.06 8.96 7.98
C GLN A 149 -7.02 10.02 6.86
N ASP A 150 -5.82 10.38 6.41
CA ASP A 150 -5.60 11.26 5.24
C ASP A 150 -4.64 10.58 4.26
N ILE A 151 -5.10 10.39 3.03
CA ILE A 151 -4.32 9.80 1.93
C ILE A 151 -3.02 10.56 1.67
N ALA A 152 -2.99 11.86 1.98
CA ALA A 152 -1.82 12.71 1.76
C ALA A 152 -0.64 12.39 2.69
N THR A 153 -0.92 11.71 3.81
CA THR A 153 0.07 11.32 4.82
C THR A 153 0.63 9.92 4.58
N VAL A 154 0.21 9.25 3.50
CA VAL A 154 0.71 7.92 3.16
C VAL A 154 2.22 7.97 2.90
N PRO A 155 3.01 7.11 3.56
CA PRO A 155 4.44 7.08 3.35
C PRO A 155 4.81 6.49 1.99
N VAL A 156 5.78 7.13 1.31
CA VAL A 156 6.30 6.71 0.01
C VAL A 156 7.42 5.66 0.09
N GLY A 157 7.86 5.26 1.29
CA GLY A 157 8.96 4.30 1.44
C GLY A 157 8.65 2.90 0.90
N ASP A 158 9.67 2.22 0.33
CA ASP A 158 9.54 0.88 -0.27
C ASP A 158 9.10 -0.22 0.73
N ARG A 159 9.14 0.04 2.03
CA ARG A 159 8.63 -0.91 3.03
C ARG A 159 7.10 -1.00 3.07
N TRP A 160 6.37 -0.11 2.39
CA TRP A 160 4.93 0.05 2.56
C TRP A 160 4.11 -0.50 1.39
N LEU A 161 2.92 -0.99 1.72
CA LEU A 161 1.82 -1.17 0.79
C LEU A 161 0.57 -0.51 1.37
N VAL A 162 -0.27 0.02 0.50
CA VAL A 162 -1.56 0.62 0.86
C VAL A 162 -2.64 -0.16 0.16
N GLN A 163 -3.74 -0.43 0.85
CA GLN A 163 -4.81 -1.27 0.34
C GLN A 163 -6.15 -0.64 0.63
N ARG A 164 -7.14 -0.83 -0.25
CA ARG A 164 -8.52 -0.43 0.03
C ARG A 164 -9.00 -1.11 1.32
N TYR A 165 -9.43 -0.31 2.28
CA TYR A 165 -9.99 -0.81 3.52
C TYR A 165 -11.41 -1.31 3.28
N LEU A 166 -11.72 -2.50 3.79
CA LEU A 166 -13.06 -3.08 3.75
C LEU A 166 -13.83 -2.55 4.95
N ASP A 167 -14.61 -1.49 4.74
CA ASP A 167 -15.32 -0.73 5.77
C ASP A 167 -16.76 -1.20 6.04
N ASN A 168 -17.21 -2.23 5.32
CA ASN A 168 -18.51 -2.89 5.51
C ASN A 168 -18.37 -4.38 5.89
N PRO A 169 -17.59 -4.74 6.94
CA PRO A 169 -17.46 -6.13 7.35
C PRO A 169 -18.78 -6.68 7.87
N HIS A 170 -19.04 -7.98 7.65
CA HIS A 170 -19.99 -8.70 8.48
C HIS A 170 -19.43 -8.79 9.90
N THR A 171 -20.28 -8.65 10.90
CA THR A 171 -19.87 -8.65 12.31
C THR A 171 -20.54 -9.78 13.09
N ILE A 172 -19.91 -10.22 14.18
CA ILE A 172 -20.51 -11.09 15.19
C ILE A 172 -20.69 -10.21 16.42
N ASP A 173 -21.92 -9.98 16.86
CA ASP A 173 -22.24 -9.10 17.99
C ASP A 173 -21.56 -7.72 17.89
N GLY A 174 -21.52 -7.13 16.69
CA GLY A 174 -20.86 -5.85 16.41
C GLY A 174 -19.34 -5.90 16.27
N HIS A 175 -18.70 -7.05 16.49
CA HIS A 175 -17.25 -7.21 16.39
C HIS A 175 -16.84 -7.70 14.99
N LYS A 176 -15.82 -7.06 14.42
CA LYS A 176 -15.21 -7.48 13.15
C LYS A 176 -14.55 -8.85 13.31
N TYR A 177 -14.66 -9.72 12.30
CA TYR A 177 -14.00 -11.02 12.33
C TYR A 177 -13.29 -11.36 11.02
N VAL A 178 -12.31 -12.26 11.10
CA VAL A 178 -11.70 -12.93 9.94
C VAL A 178 -11.74 -14.45 10.13
N LEU A 179 -11.90 -15.18 9.04
CA LEU A 179 -11.85 -16.62 9.00
C LEU A 179 -10.43 -17.07 8.65
N ARG A 180 -9.85 -17.92 9.49
CA ARG A 180 -8.61 -18.64 9.23
C ARG A 180 -8.94 -20.00 8.62
N LEU A 181 -8.55 -20.18 7.36
CA LEU A 181 -8.65 -21.44 6.63
C LEU A 181 -7.28 -22.13 6.57
N TYR A 182 -7.25 -23.45 6.67
CA TYR A 182 -6.04 -24.25 6.49
C TYR A 182 -6.06 -24.96 5.13
N VAL A 183 -5.07 -24.68 4.30
CA VAL A 183 -4.98 -25.17 2.93
C VAL A 183 -3.73 -26.00 2.77
N LEU A 184 -3.86 -27.20 2.19
CA LEU A 184 -2.74 -28.07 1.87
C LEU A 184 -2.60 -28.23 0.36
N ILE A 185 -1.43 -27.85 -0.16
CA ILE A 185 -1.03 -28.12 -1.54
C ILE A 185 -0.14 -29.37 -1.50
N THR A 186 -0.62 -30.48 -2.05
CA THR A 186 0.13 -31.76 -2.05
C THR A 186 0.91 -32.00 -3.34
N SER A 187 0.62 -31.24 -4.40
CA SER A 187 1.41 -31.21 -5.63
C SER A 187 1.08 -29.96 -6.45
N VAL A 188 2.05 -29.47 -7.21
CA VAL A 188 1.89 -28.44 -8.24
C VAL A 188 1.83 -29.00 -9.67
N VAL A 189 2.24 -30.27 -9.88
CA VAL A 189 2.10 -30.99 -11.15
C VAL A 189 1.75 -32.47 -10.88
N PRO A 190 0.53 -32.92 -11.23
CA PRO A 190 -0.65 -32.08 -11.44
C PRO A 190 -1.01 -31.33 -10.16
N LEU A 191 -1.66 -30.18 -10.29
CA LEU A 191 -2.10 -29.39 -9.15
C LEU A 191 -3.12 -30.18 -8.33
N ARG A 192 -2.90 -30.28 -7.01
CA ARG A 192 -3.84 -30.88 -6.06
C ARG A 192 -3.89 -30.04 -4.80
N VAL A 193 -5.10 -29.60 -4.46
CA VAL A 193 -5.34 -28.67 -3.36
C VAL A 193 -6.45 -29.20 -2.47
N TYR A 194 -6.19 -29.16 -1.17
CA TYR A 194 -7.13 -29.58 -0.14
C TYR A 194 -7.38 -28.46 0.85
N LEU A 195 -8.63 -28.33 1.28
CA LEU A 195 -9.06 -27.44 2.35
C LEU A 195 -9.39 -28.30 3.58
N PHE A 196 -8.80 -27.99 4.72
CA PHE A 196 -9.18 -28.64 5.96
C PHE A 196 -10.60 -28.20 6.35
N ARG A 197 -11.46 -29.15 6.75
CA ARG A 197 -12.88 -28.86 7.07
C ARG A 197 -13.06 -27.85 8.21
N GLU A 198 -12.12 -27.81 9.14
CA GLU A 198 -12.13 -26.88 10.27
C GLU A 198 -11.12 -25.74 10.10
N GLY A 199 -11.27 -24.74 10.96
CA GLY A 199 -10.44 -23.56 11.03
C GLY A 199 -10.83 -22.72 12.23
N SER A 200 -10.55 -21.42 12.20
CA SER A 200 -10.95 -20.53 13.30
C SER A 200 -11.51 -19.21 12.83
N THR A 201 -12.42 -18.64 13.62
CA THR A 201 -12.93 -17.28 13.46
C THR A 201 -12.25 -16.41 14.50
N LYS A 202 -11.53 -15.39 14.06
CA LYS A 202 -10.80 -14.47 14.94
C LYS A 202 -11.54 -13.15 15.01
N LEU A 203 -11.94 -12.76 16.21
CA LEU A 203 -12.68 -11.53 16.46
C LEU A 203 -11.72 -10.41 16.87
N ALA A 204 -12.10 -9.20 16.49
CA ALA A 204 -11.70 -7.97 17.14
C ALA A 204 -12.22 -7.96 18.59
N SER A 205 -11.47 -7.40 19.54
CA SER A 205 -11.86 -7.39 20.95
C SER A 205 -12.69 -6.17 21.36
N ASP A 206 -12.84 -5.18 20.46
CA ASP A 206 -13.77 -4.06 20.58
C ASP A 206 -14.78 -4.03 19.41
N VAL A 207 -15.90 -3.34 19.63
CA VAL A 207 -16.96 -3.13 18.63
C VAL A 207 -16.42 -2.35 17.43
N PHE A 208 -16.80 -2.77 16.22
CA PHE A 208 -16.41 -2.11 14.99
C PHE A 208 -17.06 -0.72 14.87
N ASP A 209 -16.24 0.33 14.80
CA ASP A 209 -16.71 1.71 14.65
C ASP A 209 -15.86 2.47 13.61
N LEU A 210 -16.50 3.00 12.56
CA LEU A 210 -15.83 3.80 11.54
C LEU A 210 -15.54 5.24 11.97
N ASN A 211 -16.08 5.69 13.11
CA ASN A 211 -15.79 7.01 13.67
C ASN A 211 -14.49 7.03 14.48
N ASP A 212 -14.00 5.88 14.94
CA ASP A 212 -12.74 5.73 15.67
C ASP A 212 -11.73 4.85 14.91
N LEU A 213 -11.23 5.38 13.79
CA LEU A 213 -10.23 4.71 12.96
C LEU A 213 -8.87 4.51 13.65
N ALA A 214 -8.65 5.15 14.80
CA ALA A 214 -7.43 5.05 15.58
C ALA A 214 -7.43 3.82 16.50
N ASN A 215 -8.61 3.26 16.84
CA ASN A 215 -8.69 2.08 17.70
C ASN A 215 -8.27 0.79 16.94
N PRO A 216 -7.12 0.19 17.27
CA PRO A 216 -6.68 -1.04 16.63
C PRO A 216 -7.53 -2.24 17.03
N TYR A 217 -8.15 -2.24 18.21
CA TYR A 217 -8.93 -3.35 18.76
C TYR A 217 -10.30 -3.51 18.09
N ALA A 218 -10.80 -2.46 17.41
CA ALA A 218 -12.01 -2.49 16.61
C ALA A 218 -11.75 -2.91 15.14
N HIS A 219 -10.53 -2.66 14.66
CA HIS A 219 -10.20 -2.74 13.22
C HIS A 219 -9.26 -3.87 12.84
N LEU A 220 -8.48 -4.41 13.79
CA LEU A 220 -7.54 -5.49 13.59
C LEU A 220 -7.98 -6.72 14.37
N THR A 221 -7.95 -7.89 13.73
CA THR A 221 -8.41 -9.17 14.31
C THR A 221 -7.24 -10.07 14.71
N ASN A 222 -6.02 -9.53 14.71
CA ASN A 222 -4.81 -10.27 15.10
C ASN A 222 -4.86 -10.59 16.61
N PRO A 223 -4.74 -11.86 17.01
CA PRO A 223 -4.76 -12.24 18.43
C PRO A 223 -3.69 -11.51 19.25
N ASP A 224 -2.47 -11.35 18.70
CA ASP A 224 -1.36 -10.66 19.38
C ASP A 224 -1.67 -9.20 19.75
N ILE A 225 -2.49 -8.51 18.94
CA ILE A 225 -2.94 -7.14 19.22
C ILE A 225 -4.09 -7.20 20.20
N ASN A 226 -5.11 -8.02 19.94
CA ASN A 226 -6.31 -8.05 20.77
C ASN A 226 -6.02 -8.54 22.19
N ALA A 227 -5.04 -9.43 22.38
CA ALA A 227 -4.57 -9.88 23.69
C ALA A 227 -4.01 -8.75 24.57
N THR A 228 -3.60 -7.62 23.99
CA THR A 228 -3.15 -6.45 24.77
C THR A 228 -4.29 -5.51 25.17
N ASN A 229 -5.53 -5.77 24.74
CA ASN A 229 -6.69 -4.96 25.12
C ASN A 229 -7.07 -5.24 26.58
N GLN A 230 -6.64 -4.35 27.48
CA GLN A 230 -6.92 -4.43 28.91
C GLN A 230 -8.38 -4.12 29.26
N ASN A 231 -9.16 -3.56 28.33
CA ASN A 231 -10.56 -3.21 28.55
C ASN A 231 -11.52 -4.38 28.25
N SER A 232 -11.03 -5.46 27.63
CA SER A 232 -11.81 -6.66 27.31
C SER A 232 -11.59 -7.75 28.36
N THR A 233 -12.67 -8.35 28.85
CA THR A 233 -12.62 -9.46 29.83
C THR A 233 -12.19 -10.78 29.19
N THR A 234 -12.46 -10.96 27.89
CA THR A 234 -12.03 -12.11 27.09
C THR A 234 -11.51 -11.62 25.73
N PRO A 235 -10.28 -11.07 25.69
CA PRO A 235 -9.76 -10.41 24.49
C PRO A 235 -9.53 -11.35 23.30
N VAL A 236 -9.38 -12.65 23.54
CA VAL A 236 -9.17 -13.67 22.50
C VAL A 236 -10.05 -14.89 22.79
N VAL A 237 -10.94 -15.21 21.86
CA VAL A 237 -11.83 -16.37 21.92
C VAL A 237 -11.54 -17.29 20.73
N PHE A 238 -11.45 -18.60 20.96
CA PHE A 238 -11.41 -19.55 19.86
C PHE A 238 -12.82 -19.95 19.45
N LEU A 239 -13.19 -19.62 18.21
CA LEU A 239 -14.43 -20.08 17.59
C LEU A 239 -14.09 -20.96 16.39
N SER A 240 -14.51 -22.22 16.41
CA SER A 240 -14.33 -23.14 15.27
C SER A 240 -15.19 -22.74 14.07
N LEU A 241 -14.86 -23.24 12.88
CA LEU A 241 -15.69 -23.01 11.69
C LEU A 241 -17.03 -23.73 11.81
N ALA A 242 -17.10 -24.90 12.45
CA ALA A 242 -18.39 -25.55 12.74
C ALA A 242 -19.32 -24.64 13.57
N THR A 243 -18.80 -24.00 14.63
CA THR A 243 -19.57 -23.06 15.44
C THR A 243 -19.98 -21.84 14.63
N TYR A 244 -19.06 -21.27 13.84
CA TYR A 244 -19.36 -20.15 12.95
C TYR A 244 -20.46 -20.47 11.93
N ARG A 245 -20.40 -21.64 11.28
CA ARG A 245 -21.41 -22.08 10.30
C ARG A 245 -22.77 -22.26 10.94
N LYS A 246 -22.83 -22.86 12.13
CA LYS A 246 -24.06 -22.99 12.89
C LYS A 246 -24.66 -21.62 13.22
N TRP A 247 -23.85 -20.70 13.75
CA TRP A 247 -24.26 -19.33 14.04
C TRP A 247 -24.75 -18.61 12.78
N LEU A 248 -24.05 -18.74 11.66
CA LEU A 248 -24.41 -18.11 10.39
C LEU A 248 -25.80 -18.57 9.90
N LYS A 249 -26.12 -19.86 10.04
CA LYS A 249 -27.47 -20.41 9.78
C LYS A 249 -28.52 -19.85 10.72
N GLU A 250 -28.20 -19.72 12.00
CA GLU A 250 -29.10 -19.14 13.01
C GLU A 250 -29.41 -17.66 12.73
N GLN A 251 -28.48 -16.93 12.10
CA GLN A 251 -28.71 -15.58 11.58
C GLN A 251 -29.51 -15.54 10.26
N GLY A 252 -29.91 -16.69 9.71
CA GLY A 252 -30.69 -16.78 8.47
C GLY A 252 -29.87 -16.69 7.18
N HIS A 253 -28.55 -16.88 7.27
CA HIS A 253 -27.65 -16.86 6.11
C HIS A 253 -27.36 -18.27 5.56
N ASP A 254 -27.08 -18.33 4.26
CA ASP A 254 -26.65 -19.55 3.56
C ASP A 254 -25.14 -19.75 3.74
N ASP A 255 -24.76 -20.60 4.68
CA ASP A 255 -23.35 -20.93 4.95
C ASP A 255 -22.73 -21.76 3.83
N ASP A 256 -23.49 -22.65 3.18
CA ASP A 256 -23.00 -23.49 2.09
C ASP A 256 -22.58 -22.60 0.91
N ALA A 257 -23.39 -21.61 0.54
CA ALA A 257 -23.04 -20.64 -0.50
C ALA A 257 -21.78 -19.82 -0.16
N LEU A 258 -21.61 -19.39 1.10
CA LEU A 258 -20.39 -18.70 1.53
C LEU A 258 -19.17 -19.63 1.45
N PHE A 259 -19.28 -20.87 1.93
CA PHE A 259 -18.17 -21.82 1.93
C PHE A 259 -17.81 -22.30 0.52
N GLU A 260 -18.76 -22.38 -0.41
CA GLU A 260 -18.47 -22.56 -1.83
C GLU A 260 -17.66 -21.38 -2.41
N ARG A 261 -18.02 -20.13 -2.08
CA ARG A 261 -17.22 -18.95 -2.48
C ARG A 261 -15.82 -18.98 -1.88
N LEU A 262 -15.67 -19.42 -0.61
CA LEU A 262 -14.36 -19.59 0.02
C LEU A 262 -13.52 -20.68 -0.68
N ARG A 263 -14.12 -21.81 -1.03
CA ARG A 263 -13.43 -22.88 -1.81
C ARG A 263 -12.97 -22.35 -3.18
N ASP A 264 -13.83 -21.63 -3.89
CA ASP A 264 -13.50 -21.03 -5.19
C ASP A 264 -12.34 -20.05 -5.06
N LEU A 265 -12.40 -19.14 -4.08
CA LEU A 265 -11.35 -18.18 -3.75
C LEU A 265 -10.00 -18.88 -3.46
N VAL A 266 -10.00 -19.94 -2.64
CA VAL A 266 -8.77 -20.68 -2.30
C VAL A 266 -8.18 -21.33 -3.55
N THR A 267 -9.00 -22.04 -4.34
CA THR A 267 -8.55 -22.71 -5.56
C THR A 267 -7.96 -21.72 -6.56
N LEU A 268 -8.65 -20.61 -6.83
CA LEU A 268 -8.18 -19.56 -7.74
C LEU A 268 -6.90 -18.89 -7.24
N THR A 269 -6.77 -18.72 -5.93
CA THR A 269 -5.54 -18.20 -5.30
C THR A 269 -4.35 -19.11 -5.57
N VAL A 270 -4.50 -20.42 -5.37
CA VAL A 270 -3.41 -21.38 -5.61
C VAL A 270 -3.07 -21.52 -7.09
N ILE A 271 -4.08 -21.60 -7.98
CA ILE A 271 -3.87 -21.65 -9.44
C ILE A 271 -3.04 -20.45 -9.91
N SER A 272 -3.39 -19.25 -9.43
CA SER A 272 -2.70 -18.00 -9.80
C SER A 272 -1.20 -18.04 -9.49
N ALA A 273 -0.79 -18.70 -8.40
CA ALA A 273 0.60 -18.77 -7.96
C ALA A 273 1.39 -19.96 -8.53
N ARG A 274 0.71 -20.89 -9.19
CA ARG A 274 1.31 -22.16 -9.59
C ARG A 274 2.56 -21.99 -10.46
N GLU A 275 2.49 -21.18 -11.51
CA GLU A 275 3.61 -21.05 -12.45
C GLU A 275 4.85 -20.45 -11.78
N ALA A 276 4.67 -19.49 -10.86
CA ALA A 276 5.77 -18.95 -10.07
C ALA A 276 6.42 -20.02 -9.17
N MET A 277 5.64 -20.95 -8.63
CA MET A 277 6.17 -22.09 -7.88
C MET A 277 6.94 -23.07 -8.78
N LEU A 278 6.43 -23.35 -9.99
CA LEU A 278 7.11 -24.22 -10.95
C LEU A 278 8.43 -23.62 -11.44
N GLU A 279 8.42 -22.34 -11.83
CA GLU A 279 9.60 -21.62 -12.27
C GLU A 279 10.68 -21.65 -11.18
N ARG A 280 10.30 -21.32 -9.94
CA ARG A 280 11.25 -21.34 -8.83
C ARG A 280 11.77 -22.74 -8.55
N THR A 281 10.90 -23.76 -8.57
CA THR A 281 11.27 -25.16 -8.36
C THR A 281 12.30 -25.64 -9.39
N ARG A 282 12.10 -25.31 -10.67
CA ARG A 282 13.08 -25.58 -11.74
C ARG A 282 14.40 -24.84 -11.52
N SER A 283 14.34 -23.57 -11.11
CA SER A 283 15.56 -22.76 -10.87
C SER A 283 16.46 -23.32 -9.77
N VAL A 284 15.87 -23.98 -8.77
CA VAL A 284 16.60 -24.64 -7.67
C VAL A 284 16.77 -26.15 -7.89
N LYS A 285 16.42 -26.67 -9.08
CA LYS A 285 16.54 -28.07 -9.48
C LYS A 285 15.90 -29.05 -8.48
N ALA A 286 14.81 -28.64 -7.87
CA ALA A 286 14.12 -29.45 -6.87
C ALA A 286 13.09 -30.38 -7.53
N ASP A 287 12.95 -31.57 -6.96
CA ASP A 287 11.86 -32.48 -7.34
C ASP A 287 10.55 -32.02 -6.69
N THR A 288 9.58 -31.65 -7.52
CA THR A 288 8.23 -31.25 -7.10
C THR A 288 7.50 -32.35 -6.32
N SER A 289 7.82 -33.63 -6.56
CA SER A 289 7.09 -34.77 -5.98
C SER A 289 7.26 -34.89 -4.46
N GLY A 290 8.38 -34.39 -3.93
CA GLY A 290 8.69 -34.38 -2.51
C GLY A 290 8.23 -33.13 -1.77
N CYS A 291 7.60 -32.17 -2.45
CA CYS A 291 7.21 -30.89 -1.86
C CYS A 291 5.71 -30.86 -1.56
N TYR A 292 5.34 -30.39 -0.36
CA TYR A 292 3.97 -30.05 0.00
C TYR A 292 3.95 -28.73 0.76
N GLU A 293 2.80 -28.06 0.87
CA GLU A 293 2.71 -26.76 1.54
C GLU A 293 1.44 -26.66 2.38
N LEU A 294 1.60 -26.42 3.69
CA LEU A 294 0.51 -26.08 4.60
C LEU A 294 0.44 -24.56 4.79
N LEU A 295 -0.67 -23.95 4.37
CA LEU A 295 -0.91 -22.51 4.42
C LEU A 295 -2.06 -22.17 5.37
N GLY A 296 -1.96 -21.02 6.03
CA GLY A 296 -3.08 -20.42 6.76
C GLY A 296 -3.59 -19.16 6.05
N LEU A 297 -4.77 -19.22 5.46
CA LEU A 297 -5.37 -18.09 4.74
C LEU A 297 -6.31 -17.32 5.68
N ASP A 298 -6.14 -16.01 5.76
CA ASP A 298 -7.07 -15.13 6.50
C ASP A 298 -8.01 -14.44 5.50
N CYS A 299 -9.31 -14.67 5.67
CA CYS A 299 -10.38 -14.11 4.82
C CYS A 299 -11.34 -13.26 5.65
N LEU A 300 -11.64 -12.04 5.20
CA LEU A 300 -12.74 -11.23 5.73
C LEU A 300 -14.05 -11.63 5.02
N VAL A 301 -15.18 -11.55 5.71
CA VAL A 301 -16.51 -11.65 5.08
C VAL A 301 -17.15 -10.26 5.17
N ASP A 302 -17.62 -9.71 4.05
CA ASP A 302 -18.34 -8.44 4.03
C ASP A 302 -19.83 -8.61 4.37
N ALA A 303 -20.54 -7.51 4.57
CA ALA A 303 -21.97 -7.50 4.91
C ALA A 303 -22.87 -8.17 3.85
N ASN A 304 -22.41 -8.33 2.61
CA ASN A 304 -23.10 -9.06 1.54
C ASN A 304 -22.66 -10.54 1.46
N LEU A 305 -21.92 -11.01 2.47
CA LEU A 305 -21.32 -12.34 2.53
C LEU A 305 -20.36 -12.65 1.39
N ASN A 306 -19.69 -11.65 0.81
CA ASN A 306 -18.57 -11.90 -0.10
C ASN A 306 -17.29 -12.13 0.72
N PRO A 307 -16.55 -13.22 0.46
CA PRO A 307 -15.26 -13.43 1.09
C PRO A 307 -14.16 -12.63 0.39
N TRP A 308 -13.26 -12.07 1.19
CA TRP A 308 -12.11 -11.29 0.74
C TRP A 308 -10.83 -11.85 1.33
N ILE A 309 -9.88 -12.27 0.49
CA ILE A 309 -8.56 -12.71 0.97
C ILE A 309 -7.74 -11.51 1.44
N LEU A 310 -7.17 -11.62 2.65
CA LEU A 310 -6.33 -10.58 3.23
C LEU A 310 -4.85 -10.93 3.19
N GLU A 311 -4.51 -12.18 3.52
CA GLU A 311 -3.14 -12.70 3.49
C GLU A 311 -3.11 -14.24 3.50
N CYS A 312 -2.01 -14.80 2.97
CA CYS A 312 -1.63 -16.20 3.16
C CYS A 312 -0.42 -16.26 4.08
N ASN A 313 -0.53 -17.02 5.18
CA ASN A 313 0.56 -17.18 6.14
C ASN A 313 1.37 -18.44 5.83
N LEU A 314 2.67 -18.24 5.64
CA LEU A 314 3.67 -19.31 5.67
C LEU A 314 3.77 -19.87 7.09
N SER A 315 3.83 -21.20 7.23
CA SER A 315 3.95 -21.86 8.53
C SER A 315 2.91 -21.34 9.54
N PRO A 316 1.59 -21.57 9.28
CA PRO A 316 0.54 -21.05 10.15
C PRO A 316 0.72 -21.54 11.59
N SER A 317 0.51 -20.66 12.58
CA SER A 317 0.79 -21.00 13.97
C SER A 317 0.02 -22.25 14.44
N LEU A 318 0.77 -23.19 15.00
CA LEU A 318 0.27 -24.39 15.68
C LEU A 318 0.21 -24.24 17.21
N GLU A 319 0.52 -23.07 17.77
CA GLU A 319 0.39 -22.79 19.21
C GLU A 319 -1.08 -22.69 19.64
N VAL A 320 -1.45 -23.21 20.81
CA VAL A 320 -2.80 -23.05 21.36
C VAL A 320 -2.87 -21.69 22.06
N CYS A 321 -3.63 -20.75 21.49
CA CYS A 321 -3.64 -19.35 21.94
C CYS A 321 -4.79 -19.07 22.92
N ALA A 322 -5.93 -19.76 22.79
CA ALA A 322 -7.05 -19.57 23.70
C ALA A 322 -6.83 -20.30 25.02
N ALA A 323 -7.28 -19.70 26.13
CA ALA A 323 -7.33 -20.40 27.40
C ALA A 323 -8.33 -21.58 27.33
N PRO A 324 -8.18 -22.63 28.17
CA PRO A 324 -9.07 -23.80 28.12
C PRO A 324 -10.56 -23.45 28.21
N LYS A 325 -10.92 -22.52 29.12
CA LYS A 325 -12.29 -22.01 29.29
C LYS A 325 -12.86 -21.27 28.07
N ASP A 326 -11.99 -20.78 27.19
CA ASP A 326 -12.31 -19.97 26.00
C ASP A 326 -12.13 -20.77 24.69
N GLY A 327 -12.07 -22.11 24.78
CA GLY A 327 -11.99 -23.02 23.64
C GLY A 327 -10.61 -23.61 23.32
N GLY A 328 -9.61 -23.40 24.18
CA GLY A 328 -8.24 -23.88 23.98
C GLY A 328 -8.11 -25.39 23.74
N ASP A 329 -8.89 -26.22 24.45
CA ASP A 329 -8.86 -27.68 24.26
C ASP A 329 -9.41 -28.10 22.88
N VAL A 330 -10.38 -27.35 22.36
CA VAL A 330 -10.94 -27.55 21.01
C VAL A 330 -9.92 -27.15 19.96
N GLU A 331 -9.24 -26.01 20.17
CA GLU A 331 -8.15 -25.53 19.32
C GLU A 331 -7.01 -26.56 19.25
N GLU A 332 -6.59 -27.10 20.39
CA GLU A 332 -5.52 -28.11 20.46
C GLU A 332 -5.89 -29.36 19.65
N ASN A 333 -7.10 -29.89 19.87
CA ASN A 333 -7.57 -31.08 19.18
C ASN A 333 -7.74 -30.86 17.66
N MET A 334 -8.17 -29.68 17.24
CA MET A 334 -8.25 -29.32 15.83
C MET A 334 -6.85 -29.32 15.19
N LYS A 335 -5.87 -28.67 15.81
CA LYS A 335 -4.48 -28.59 15.30
C LYS A 335 -3.78 -29.94 15.28
N ARG A 336 -4.06 -30.79 16.28
CA ARG A 336 -3.61 -32.19 16.30
C ARG A 336 -4.13 -32.97 15.09
N ARG A 337 -5.44 -32.89 14.80
CA ARG A 337 -6.04 -33.54 13.61
C ARG A 337 -5.52 -32.97 12.30
N LEU A 338 -5.42 -31.64 12.20
CA LEU A 338 -4.87 -30.95 11.03
C LEU A 338 -3.53 -31.55 10.61
N VAL A 339 -2.59 -31.68 11.55
CA VAL A 339 -1.25 -32.19 11.25
C VAL A 339 -1.25 -33.71 11.04
N ALA A 340 -2.01 -34.47 11.84
CA ALA A 340 -2.09 -35.92 11.69
C ALA A 340 -2.67 -36.35 10.33
N ASP A 341 -3.75 -35.70 9.89
CA ASP A 341 -4.38 -35.99 8.60
C ASP A 341 -3.50 -35.52 7.43
N MET A 342 -2.78 -34.42 7.58
CA MET A 342 -1.79 -33.98 6.58
C MET A 342 -0.68 -35.03 6.41
N VAL A 343 -0.13 -35.55 7.51
CA VAL A 343 0.90 -36.61 7.50
C VAL A 343 0.39 -37.87 6.79
N ASN A 344 -0.88 -38.24 7.02
CA ASN A 344 -1.54 -39.39 6.36
C ASN A 344 -1.80 -39.13 4.88
N LEU A 345 -2.30 -37.95 4.54
CA LEU A 345 -2.66 -37.53 3.19
C LEU A 345 -1.42 -37.51 2.29
N VAL A 346 -0.36 -36.80 2.70
CA VAL A 346 0.95 -36.77 2.01
C VAL A 346 1.60 -38.16 1.97
N GLY A 347 1.21 -39.06 2.87
CA GLY A 347 1.71 -40.44 2.89
C GLY A 347 3.09 -40.59 3.55
N ILE A 348 3.48 -39.65 4.41
CA ILE A 348 4.81 -39.64 5.07
C ILE A 348 5.05 -40.97 5.81
N ASN A 349 4.06 -41.45 6.56
CA ASN A 349 4.15 -42.69 7.32
C ASN A 349 4.04 -43.97 6.46
N GLN A 350 3.71 -43.86 5.17
CA GLN A 350 3.53 -45.03 4.31
C GLN A 350 4.83 -45.43 3.61
N PRO A 351 5.07 -46.72 3.32
CA PRO A 351 6.11 -47.10 2.37
C PRO A 351 5.73 -46.62 0.96
N SER A 352 6.72 -46.34 0.11
CA SER A 352 6.47 -46.00 -1.29
C SER A 352 5.67 -47.13 -1.96
N ARG A 353 4.43 -46.84 -2.37
CA ARG A 353 3.59 -47.77 -3.12
C ARG A 353 3.70 -47.41 -4.59
N THR A 354 3.99 -48.39 -5.43
CA THR A 354 3.92 -48.21 -6.88
C THR A 354 2.46 -48.00 -7.27
N PRO A 355 2.11 -46.89 -7.96
CA PRO A 355 0.76 -46.69 -8.44
C PRO A 355 0.36 -47.83 -9.39
N SER A 356 -0.88 -48.31 -9.28
CA SER A 356 -1.40 -49.36 -10.17
C SER A 356 -1.87 -48.76 -11.50
N GLY A 357 -1.60 -49.44 -12.61
CA GLY A 357 -2.03 -49.01 -13.95
C GLY A 357 -1.09 -49.54 -15.02
N LYS A 358 -1.63 -49.78 -16.23
CA LYS A 358 -0.84 -50.23 -17.39
C LYS A 358 -0.23 -49.06 -18.15
N THR A 359 -0.83 -47.87 -18.06
CA THR A 359 -0.37 -46.65 -18.73
C THR A 359 0.01 -45.57 -17.70
N PRO A 360 0.84 -44.57 -18.08
CA PRO A 360 1.17 -43.43 -17.23
C PRO A 360 -0.06 -42.71 -16.68
N GLU A 361 -1.09 -42.53 -17.49
CA GLU A 361 -2.34 -41.85 -17.12
C GLU A 361 -3.11 -42.63 -16.05
N GLN A 362 -3.22 -43.95 -16.20
CA GLN A 362 -3.87 -44.81 -15.20
C GLN A 362 -3.14 -44.78 -13.86
N ARG A 363 -1.79 -44.79 -13.90
CA ARG A 363 -0.96 -44.68 -12.70
C ARG A 363 -1.14 -43.33 -12.02
N LEU A 364 -1.23 -42.24 -12.78
CA LEU A 364 -1.48 -40.89 -12.26
C LEU A 364 -2.83 -40.79 -11.55
N ILE A 365 -3.89 -41.28 -12.18
CA ILE A 365 -5.24 -41.31 -11.61
C ILE A 365 -5.26 -42.16 -10.33
N SER A 366 -4.70 -43.38 -10.38
CA SER A 366 -4.66 -44.27 -9.23
C SER A 366 -3.89 -43.66 -8.05
N ALA A 367 -2.76 -42.99 -8.31
CA ALA A 367 -2.01 -42.28 -7.27
C ALA A 367 -2.85 -41.15 -6.65
N SER A 368 -3.58 -40.39 -7.48
CA SER A 368 -4.48 -39.34 -7.02
C SER A 368 -5.62 -39.89 -6.14
N GLU A 369 -6.26 -40.98 -6.54
CA GLU A 369 -7.33 -41.63 -5.75
C GLU A 369 -6.82 -42.17 -4.42
N GLN A 370 -5.67 -42.84 -4.42
CA GLN A 370 -5.06 -43.36 -3.21
C GLN A 370 -4.72 -42.23 -2.23
N GLU A 371 -4.28 -41.08 -2.72
CA GLU A 371 -4.08 -39.89 -1.89
C GLU A 371 -5.40 -39.39 -1.29
N ALA A 372 -6.44 -39.16 -2.10
CA ALA A 372 -7.73 -38.70 -1.59
C ALA A 372 -8.33 -39.63 -0.53
N ALA A 373 -8.14 -40.95 -0.68
CA ALA A 373 -8.61 -41.93 0.30
C ALA A 373 -8.00 -41.77 1.69
N ARG A 374 -6.88 -41.03 1.83
CA ARG A 374 -6.18 -40.76 3.09
C ARG A 374 -6.41 -39.35 3.64
N ALA A 375 -7.34 -38.60 3.06
CA ALA A 375 -7.49 -37.18 3.36
C ALA A 375 -7.97 -36.87 4.78
N GLY A 376 -8.61 -37.82 5.47
CA GLY A 376 -9.19 -37.56 6.79
C GLY A 376 -10.19 -36.40 6.70
N ASP A 377 -9.98 -35.35 7.50
CA ASP A 377 -10.81 -34.14 7.48
C ASP A 377 -10.42 -33.12 6.40
N TYR A 378 -9.44 -33.41 5.55
CA TYR A 378 -9.19 -32.62 4.35
C TYR A 378 -10.22 -32.92 3.25
N GLN A 379 -10.76 -31.86 2.64
CA GLN A 379 -11.59 -31.94 1.44
C GLN A 379 -10.75 -31.55 0.22
N ARG A 380 -10.70 -32.39 -0.81
CA ARG A 380 -10.12 -32.00 -2.10
C ARG A 380 -10.99 -30.91 -2.73
N ILE A 381 -10.40 -29.74 -2.94
CA ILE A 381 -11.05 -28.60 -3.63
C ILE A 381 -10.54 -28.42 -5.05
N TYR A 382 -9.37 -28.99 -5.39
CA TYR A 382 -8.89 -29.09 -6.76
C TYR A 382 -8.16 -30.42 -7.03
N PRO A 383 -8.43 -31.09 -8.17
CA PRO A 383 -9.54 -30.81 -9.09
C PRO A 383 -10.90 -31.25 -8.51
N PRO A 384 -11.97 -30.43 -8.62
CA PRO A 384 -13.33 -30.83 -8.28
C PRO A 384 -14.04 -31.50 -9.47
N ALA A 385 -15.29 -31.94 -9.30
CA ALA A 385 -16.07 -32.53 -10.39
C ALA A 385 -16.37 -31.52 -11.54
N ASP A 386 -16.55 -30.24 -11.21
CA ASP A 386 -16.78 -29.13 -12.14
C ASP A 386 -15.47 -28.42 -12.57
N VAL A 387 -14.35 -29.15 -12.63
CA VAL A 387 -12.98 -28.63 -12.87
C VAL A 387 -12.84 -27.68 -14.07
N GLU A 388 -13.67 -27.84 -15.11
CA GLU A 388 -13.67 -27.02 -16.33
C GLU A 388 -13.76 -25.51 -16.03
N ARG A 389 -14.46 -25.11 -14.96
CA ARG A 389 -14.57 -23.70 -14.57
C ARG A 389 -13.26 -23.09 -14.08
N TYR A 390 -12.21 -23.89 -13.85
CA TYR A 390 -10.91 -23.45 -13.34
C TYR A 390 -9.82 -23.44 -14.41
N LEU A 391 -10.00 -24.16 -15.52
CA LEU A 391 -9.01 -24.28 -16.59
C LEU A 391 -8.58 -22.93 -17.22
N PRO A 392 -9.50 -21.96 -17.45
CA PRO A 392 -9.11 -20.65 -17.99
C PRO A 392 -8.13 -19.86 -17.10
N TYR A 393 -8.09 -20.16 -15.80
CA TYR A 393 -7.26 -19.44 -14.83
C TYR A 393 -5.81 -19.91 -14.80
N PHE A 394 -5.47 -21.01 -15.46
CA PHE A 394 -4.08 -21.29 -15.80
C PHE A 394 -3.66 -20.42 -16.99
N PRO A 395 -2.39 -20.01 -17.14
CA PRO A 395 -1.90 -19.56 -18.44
C PRO A 395 -2.12 -20.66 -19.49
N LEU A 396 -1.75 -21.90 -19.14
CA LEU A 396 -2.19 -23.15 -19.77
C LEU A 396 -2.04 -24.30 -18.75
N PRO A 397 -3.03 -25.19 -18.58
CA PRO A 397 -2.86 -26.40 -17.77
C PRO A 397 -1.75 -27.31 -18.35
N ARG A 398 -1.09 -28.13 -17.52
CA ARG A 398 -0.14 -29.16 -18.01
C ARG A 398 -0.89 -30.43 -18.41
N ALA A 399 -0.24 -31.34 -19.13
CA ALA A 399 -0.85 -32.60 -19.56
C ALA A 399 -1.41 -33.41 -18.38
N GLU A 400 -0.67 -33.46 -17.27
CA GLU A 400 -1.08 -34.12 -16.03
C GLU A 400 -2.34 -33.50 -15.43
N ASP A 401 -2.46 -32.17 -15.48
CA ASP A 401 -3.64 -31.45 -14.98
C ASP A 401 -4.87 -31.83 -15.82
N MET A 402 -4.71 -31.91 -17.14
CA MET A 402 -5.80 -32.28 -18.04
C MET A 402 -6.25 -33.73 -17.88
N ILE A 403 -5.34 -34.66 -17.59
CA ILE A 403 -5.71 -36.05 -17.27
C ILE A 403 -6.56 -36.12 -16.00
N LEU A 404 -6.12 -35.43 -14.94
CA LEU A 404 -6.91 -35.41 -13.71
C LEU A 404 -8.21 -34.62 -13.88
N ALA A 405 -8.25 -33.62 -14.75
CA ALA A 405 -9.46 -32.88 -15.06
C ALA A 405 -10.49 -33.76 -15.80
N ASP A 406 -10.06 -34.52 -16.82
CA ASP A 406 -10.93 -35.46 -17.53
C ASP A 406 -11.50 -36.53 -16.57
N TRP A 407 -10.64 -37.08 -15.70
CA TRP A 407 -11.06 -38.04 -14.69
C TRP A 407 -12.07 -37.44 -13.71
N ALA A 408 -11.79 -36.25 -13.17
CA ALA A 408 -12.65 -35.60 -12.19
C ALA A 408 -14.02 -35.22 -12.79
N ALA A 409 -14.05 -34.78 -14.05
CA ALA A 409 -15.27 -34.48 -14.78
C ALA A 409 -16.03 -35.73 -15.25
N GLY A 410 -15.41 -36.92 -15.19
CA GLY A 410 -15.97 -38.18 -15.68
C GLY A 410 -16.11 -38.24 -17.21
N ARG A 411 -15.49 -37.31 -17.95
CA ARG A 411 -15.57 -37.18 -19.41
C ARG A 411 -14.31 -36.51 -19.96
N ARG A 412 -14.01 -36.71 -21.24
CA ARG A 412 -12.96 -35.94 -21.92
C ARG A 412 -13.42 -34.48 -22.06
N LEU A 413 -12.63 -33.55 -21.56
CA LEU A 413 -12.83 -32.11 -21.69
C LEU A 413 -12.20 -31.60 -22.99
N ASP A 414 -12.75 -30.50 -23.51
CA ASP A 414 -12.17 -29.81 -24.67
C ASP A 414 -10.76 -29.32 -24.32
N ARG A 415 -9.84 -29.47 -25.29
CA ARG A 415 -8.48 -28.99 -25.12
C ARG A 415 -8.42 -27.49 -25.42
N PRO A 416 -7.60 -26.74 -24.67
CA PRO A 416 -7.45 -25.30 -24.86
C PRO A 416 -6.85 -25.00 -26.24
N ILE A 417 -7.40 -24.02 -26.93
CA ILE A 417 -6.85 -23.49 -28.19
C ILE A 417 -5.99 -22.26 -27.88
N LEU A 418 -4.86 -22.15 -28.56
CA LEU A 418 -3.86 -21.12 -28.31
C LEU A 418 -3.78 -20.12 -29.48
N ARG A 419 -3.37 -18.89 -29.17
CA ARG A 419 -3.00 -17.86 -30.15
C ARG A 419 -1.79 -17.09 -29.63
N ALA A 420 -1.03 -16.50 -30.55
CA ALA A 420 0.00 -15.53 -30.20
C ALA A 420 -0.61 -14.38 -29.39
N HIS A 421 0.12 -13.91 -28.39
CA HIS A 421 -0.25 -12.78 -27.56
C HIS A 421 0.90 -11.80 -27.51
N ARG A 422 0.68 -10.58 -28.05
CA ARG A 422 1.68 -9.49 -28.08
C ARG A 422 3.09 -9.99 -28.45
N THR A 423 3.11 -10.86 -29.45
CA THR A 423 4.31 -11.52 -29.93
C THR A 423 4.40 -11.29 -31.43
N ALA A 424 5.48 -10.65 -31.86
CA ALA A 424 5.78 -10.46 -33.27
C ALA A 424 6.63 -11.64 -33.78
N GLU A 425 6.21 -12.21 -34.90
CA GLU A 425 6.94 -13.27 -35.58
C GLU A 425 7.91 -12.67 -36.60
N ILE A 426 9.18 -13.04 -36.50
CA ILE A 426 10.23 -12.65 -37.45
C ILE A 426 10.61 -13.92 -38.21
N ILE A 427 10.12 -14.05 -39.43
CA ILE A 427 10.29 -15.23 -40.27
C ILE A 427 11.42 -14.97 -41.27
N GLY A 428 12.54 -15.68 -41.11
CA GLY A 428 13.62 -15.78 -42.09
C GLY A 428 13.37 -16.92 -43.09
N SER A 429 14.32 -17.16 -44.00
CA SER A 429 14.22 -18.28 -44.97
C SER A 429 14.15 -19.65 -44.28
N ASP A 430 14.91 -19.82 -43.19
CA ASP A 430 15.07 -21.10 -42.47
C ASP A 430 15.00 -20.93 -40.94
N SER A 431 14.53 -19.78 -40.45
CA SER A 431 14.49 -19.49 -39.02
C SER A 431 13.22 -18.74 -38.62
N LEU A 432 12.74 -19.03 -37.41
CA LEU A 432 11.68 -18.29 -36.74
C LEU A 432 12.30 -17.64 -35.50
N ALA A 433 12.06 -16.35 -35.32
CA ALA A 433 12.29 -15.67 -34.05
C ALA A 433 10.99 -15.04 -33.56
N LEU A 434 10.78 -15.05 -32.25
CA LEU A 434 9.59 -14.55 -31.57
C LEU A 434 10.00 -13.37 -30.68
N TYR A 435 9.45 -12.19 -30.94
CA TYR A 435 9.70 -11.01 -30.14
C TYR A 435 8.52 -10.73 -29.22
N ALA A 436 8.71 -10.89 -27.90
CA ALA A 436 7.72 -10.55 -26.89
C ALA A 436 7.67 -9.04 -26.70
N GLU A 437 6.60 -8.39 -27.14
CA GLU A 437 6.50 -6.92 -27.13
C GLU A 437 6.49 -6.35 -25.71
N ASP A 438 5.87 -7.07 -24.76
CA ASP A 438 5.76 -6.61 -23.36
C ASP A 438 7.09 -6.67 -22.61
N SER A 439 7.90 -7.71 -22.85
CA SER A 439 9.17 -7.92 -22.13
C SER A 439 10.39 -7.43 -22.92
N GLY A 440 10.24 -7.18 -24.22
CA GLY A 440 11.34 -6.90 -25.15
C GLY A 440 12.26 -8.09 -25.38
N THR A 441 11.86 -9.30 -25.00
CA THR A 441 12.69 -10.52 -25.10
C THR A 441 12.54 -11.16 -26.48
N LEU A 442 13.67 -11.48 -27.10
CA LEU A 442 13.73 -12.22 -28.36
C LEU A 442 13.99 -13.71 -28.08
N TYR A 443 13.12 -14.58 -28.58
CA TYR A 443 13.25 -16.03 -28.51
C TYR A 443 13.57 -16.60 -29.89
N THR A 444 14.55 -17.49 -29.99
CA THR A 444 14.90 -18.19 -31.22
C THR A 444 14.62 -19.68 -31.05
N PRO A 445 13.37 -20.14 -31.27
CA PRO A 445 13.03 -21.56 -31.17
C PRO A 445 13.86 -22.41 -32.13
N ASN A 446 14.20 -23.62 -31.71
CA ASN A 446 14.75 -24.63 -32.62
C ASN A 446 13.66 -25.09 -33.62
N PRO A 447 13.99 -25.85 -34.69
CA PRO A 447 13.01 -26.22 -35.71
C PRO A 447 11.75 -26.94 -35.18
N ALA A 448 11.91 -27.83 -34.20
CA ALA A 448 10.78 -28.55 -33.61
C ALA A 448 9.87 -27.61 -32.81
N ALA A 449 10.45 -26.73 -31.99
CA ALA A 449 9.71 -25.70 -31.27
C ALA A 449 9.04 -24.72 -32.25
N GLY A 450 9.73 -24.29 -33.31
CA GLY A 450 9.15 -23.42 -34.33
C GLY A 450 7.92 -24.04 -35.01
N TRP A 451 7.97 -25.34 -35.31
CA TRP A 451 6.82 -26.07 -35.83
C TRP A 451 5.66 -26.17 -34.81
N ILE A 452 5.97 -26.46 -33.53
CA ILE A 452 4.96 -26.48 -32.45
C ILE A 452 4.28 -25.12 -32.33
N TRP A 453 5.06 -24.04 -32.38
CA TRP A 453 4.55 -22.67 -32.36
C TRP A 453 3.55 -22.43 -33.48
N LEU A 454 3.95 -22.69 -34.74
CA LEU A 454 3.10 -22.49 -35.92
C LEU A 454 1.78 -23.27 -35.81
N LYS A 455 1.85 -24.54 -35.39
CA LYS A 455 0.65 -25.36 -35.22
C LYS A 455 -0.27 -24.85 -34.12
N ALA A 456 0.30 -24.40 -33.00
CA ALA A 456 -0.47 -23.83 -31.91
C ALA A 456 -1.15 -22.52 -32.33
N THR A 457 -0.44 -21.63 -33.04
CA THR A 457 -1.01 -20.35 -33.49
C THR A 457 -2.02 -20.51 -34.63
N ASP A 458 -1.90 -21.56 -35.45
CA ASP A 458 -2.91 -21.99 -36.44
C ASP A 458 -4.18 -22.57 -35.78
N GLY A 459 -4.10 -22.97 -34.51
CA GLY A 459 -5.23 -23.46 -33.72
C GLY A 459 -5.37 -24.96 -33.61
N SER A 460 -4.31 -25.72 -33.88
CA SER A 460 -4.23 -27.10 -33.40
C SER A 460 -4.15 -27.10 -31.88
N ASP A 461 -4.94 -27.97 -31.24
CA ASP A 461 -4.84 -28.16 -29.79
C ASP A 461 -3.58 -28.97 -29.41
N PRO A 462 -3.13 -28.90 -28.15
CA PRO A 462 -1.89 -29.55 -27.72
C PRO A 462 -1.85 -31.09 -27.91
N ASP A 463 -2.99 -31.78 -27.85
CA ASP A 463 -3.03 -33.24 -28.08
C ASP A 463 -2.79 -33.54 -29.56
N ASN A 464 -3.48 -32.84 -30.46
CA ASN A 464 -3.30 -33.00 -31.91
C ASN A 464 -1.87 -32.66 -32.37
N ILE A 465 -1.26 -31.60 -31.81
CA ILE A 465 0.15 -31.26 -32.07
C ILE A 465 1.07 -32.42 -31.68
N THR A 466 0.81 -33.02 -30.52
CA THR A 466 1.60 -34.16 -30.03
C THR A 466 1.43 -35.37 -30.95
N ASP A 467 0.19 -35.70 -31.33
CA ASP A 467 -0.11 -36.85 -32.18
C ASP A 467 0.56 -36.73 -33.56
N GLU A 468 0.57 -35.53 -34.16
CA GLU A 468 1.28 -35.24 -35.40
C GLU A 468 2.81 -35.41 -35.26
N LEU A 469 3.42 -34.95 -34.15
CA LEU A 469 4.85 -35.15 -33.89
C LEU A 469 5.20 -36.63 -33.73
N LEU A 470 4.36 -37.39 -33.04
CA LEU A 470 4.52 -38.83 -32.87
C LEU A 470 4.38 -39.56 -34.20
N ALA A 471 3.40 -39.19 -35.04
CA ALA A 471 3.21 -39.75 -36.37
C ALA A 471 4.40 -39.46 -37.31
N ALA A 472 4.92 -38.22 -37.28
CA ALA A 472 6.10 -37.84 -38.06
C ALA A 472 7.34 -38.66 -37.69
N ARG A 473 7.54 -38.97 -36.39
CA ARG A 473 8.60 -39.88 -35.94
C ARG A 473 8.32 -41.34 -36.28
N GLY A 474 7.06 -41.79 -36.18
CA GLY A 474 6.64 -43.15 -36.53
C GLY A 474 6.81 -43.47 -38.02
N ASN A 475 6.69 -42.48 -38.90
CA ASN A 475 7.00 -42.65 -40.33
C ASN A 475 8.53 -42.80 -40.59
N ALA A 476 9.36 -42.53 -39.59
CA ALA A 476 10.82 -42.69 -39.64
C ALA A 476 11.35 -43.88 -38.80
N GLY A 477 10.47 -44.71 -38.19
CA GLY A 477 10.88 -45.80 -37.30
C GLY A 477 9.73 -46.63 -36.68
N ALA A 478 10.00 -47.47 -35.68
CA ALA A 478 8.97 -48.23 -34.97
C ALA A 478 8.12 -47.33 -34.04
N PRO A 479 6.86 -47.69 -33.72
CA PRO A 479 6.05 -46.95 -32.75
C PRO A 479 6.74 -46.83 -31.39
N LEU A 480 6.65 -45.66 -30.77
CA LEU A 480 7.24 -45.41 -29.45
C LEU A 480 6.56 -46.28 -28.38
N ALA A 481 7.35 -46.72 -27.40
CA ALA A 481 6.81 -47.34 -26.20
C ALA A 481 5.91 -46.33 -25.45
N PRO A 482 4.88 -46.79 -24.69
CA PRO A 482 3.93 -45.91 -24.02
C PRO A 482 4.58 -44.83 -23.14
N GLU A 483 5.68 -45.16 -22.45
CA GLU A 483 6.41 -44.19 -21.61
C GLU A 483 7.04 -43.06 -22.43
N ALA A 484 7.67 -43.38 -23.56
CA ALA A 484 8.32 -42.40 -24.42
C ALA A 484 7.30 -41.52 -25.17
N ALA A 485 6.14 -42.08 -25.53
CA ALA A 485 5.04 -41.30 -26.09
C ALA A 485 4.47 -40.32 -25.06
N TRP A 486 4.36 -40.75 -23.79
CA TRP A 486 3.95 -39.89 -22.69
C TRP A 486 4.96 -38.76 -22.41
N GLU A 487 6.27 -39.04 -22.43
CA GLU A 487 7.30 -38.01 -22.30
C GLU A 487 7.21 -36.96 -23.40
N GLN A 488 7.03 -37.37 -24.66
CA GLN A 488 6.86 -36.45 -25.78
C GLN A 488 5.60 -35.57 -25.63
N ARG A 489 4.50 -36.15 -25.13
CA ARG A 489 3.27 -35.40 -24.80
C ARG A 489 3.54 -34.37 -23.72
N ARG A 490 4.17 -34.80 -22.63
CA ARG A 490 4.52 -33.95 -21.49
C ARG A 490 5.40 -32.78 -21.92
N ASP A 491 6.41 -33.01 -22.76
CA ASP A 491 7.30 -31.97 -23.28
C ASP A 491 6.57 -30.95 -24.15
N THR A 492 5.69 -31.42 -25.03
CA THR A 492 4.88 -30.55 -25.91
C THR A 492 3.98 -29.65 -25.09
N TRP A 493 3.23 -30.22 -24.14
CA TRP A 493 2.37 -29.47 -23.23
C TRP A 493 3.16 -28.52 -22.32
N ASN A 494 4.33 -28.94 -21.84
CA ASN A 494 5.18 -28.09 -21.01
C ASN A 494 5.71 -26.88 -21.76
N LEU A 495 6.17 -27.06 -23.00
CA LEU A 495 6.65 -25.98 -23.85
C LEU A 495 5.54 -24.94 -24.09
N LEU A 496 4.35 -25.39 -24.49
CA LEU A 496 3.20 -24.51 -24.72
C LEU A 496 2.79 -23.77 -23.46
N ALA A 497 2.79 -24.44 -22.30
CA ALA A 497 2.44 -23.83 -21.04
C ALA A 497 3.50 -22.83 -20.54
N ASP A 498 4.78 -23.09 -20.79
CA ASP A 498 5.86 -22.16 -20.47
C ASP A 498 5.79 -20.90 -21.35
N TRP A 499 5.45 -21.04 -22.64
CA TRP A 499 5.20 -19.90 -23.52
C TRP A 499 3.96 -19.11 -23.10
N ALA A 500 2.88 -19.78 -22.69
CA ALA A 500 1.70 -19.12 -22.18
C ALA A 500 1.98 -18.36 -20.86
N ALA A 501 2.74 -18.97 -19.95
CA ALA A 501 3.16 -18.33 -18.69
C ALA A 501 4.09 -17.13 -18.91
N SER A 502 4.93 -17.18 -19.95
CA SER A 502 5.81 -16.08 -20.36
C SER A 502 5.09 -14.97 -21.13
N GLY A 503 3.79 -15.14 -21.42
CA GLY A 503 2.97 -14.17 -22.15
C GLY A 503 3.08 -14.26 -23.68
N LEU A 504 3.81 -15.23 -24.24
CA LEU A 504 3.93 -15.40 -25.69
C LEU A 504 2.64 -15.96 -26.31
N LEU A 505 1.96 -16.85 -25.58
CA LEU A 505 0.70 -17.46 -25.98
C LEU A 505 -0.41 -17.07 -25.02
N ARG A 506 -1.64 -17.07 -25.53
CA ARG A 506 -2.85 -17.00 -24.71
C ARG A 506 -3.85 -18.08 -25.12
N GLN A 507 -4.62 -18.53 -24.16
CA GLN A 507 -5.83 -19.33 -24.42
C GLN A 507 -6.90 -18.46 -25.10
N VAL A 508 -7.70 -19.10 -25.95
CA VAL A 508 -8.89 -18.52 -26.58
C VAL A 508 -10.10 -19.37 -26.22
N ALA A 509 -11.23 -18.71 -25.92
CA ALA A 509 -12.48 -19.41 -25.64
C ALA A 509 -12.90 -20.29 -26.82
N THR A 510 -13.17 -21.58 -26.55
CA THR A 510 -13.79 -22.49 -27.50
C THR A 510 -15.24 -22.06 -27.71
N ALA A 511 -15.56 -21.53 -28.90
CA ALA A 511 -16.84 -20.87 -29.13
C ALA A 511 -18.03 -21.85 -29.15
N HIS A 512 -18.92 -21.72 -28.16
CA HIS A 512 -20.36 -21.79 -28.36
C HIS A 512 -20.98 -20.41 -28.14
N THR A 513 -20.59 -19.44 -28.97
CA THR A 513 -21.45 -18.29 -29.27
C THR A 513 -20.97 -17.64 -30.57
N THR A 514 -21.95 -17.38 -31.43
CA THR A 514 -21.85 -16.81 -32.77
C THR A 514 -21.05 -15.51 -32.83
N VAL A 515 -20.22 -15.44 -33.86
CA VAL A 515 -19.43 -14.31 -34.31
C VAL A 515 -20.27 -13.06 -34.52
N SER A 516 -19.82 -11.94 -33.96
CA SER A 516 -19.90 -10.64 -34.63
C SER A 516 -18.49 -10.10 -34.76
N SER A 517 -17.92 -10.32 -35.94
CA SER A 517 -16.67 -9.72 -36.39
C SER A 517 -16.94 -8.28 -36.81
N SER A 518 -16.54 -7.32 -35.99
CA SER A 518 -15.95 -6.02 -36.39
C SER A 518 -16.02 -5.03 -35.24
N HIS A 519 -15.09 -5.12 -34.29
CA HIS A 519 -14.63 -3.93 -33.58
C HIS A 519 -13.11 -3.99 -33.52
N HIS A 520 -12.47 -3.18 -34.38
CA HIS A 520 -11.18 -2.62 -34.08
C HIS A 520 -11.36 -1.72 -32.85
N ASP A 521 -11.35 -2.32 -31.66
CA ASP A 521 -11.16 -1.57 -30.44
C ASP A 521 -9.69 -1.27 -30.31
N SER A 522 -9.35 -0.11 -30.84
CA SER A 522 -8.16 0.63 -30.50
C SER A 522 -8.26 1.11 -29.04
N GLU A 523 -8.20 0.21 -28.07
CA GLU A 523 -7.64 0.55 -26.76
C GLU A 523 -6.13 0.38 -26.85
N LYS A 524 -5.52 1.26 -27.64
CA LYS A 524 -4.18 1.72 -27.32
C LYS A 524 -4.25 2.16 -25.87
N SER A 525 -3.55 1.45 -24.99
CA SER A 525 -3.07 1.98 -23.72
C SER A 525 -2.38 3.32 -24.01
N THR A 526 -3.15 4.40 -23.97
CA THR A 526 -2.69 5.78 -23.96
C THR A 526 -2.08 6.04 -22.60
N ARG A 527 -0.93 5.42 -22.33
CA ARG A 527 -0.01 5.84 -21.27
C ARG A 527 1.00 6.83 -21.82
N THR A 528 0.48 7.88 -22.42
CA THR A 528 1.09 9.21 -22.55
C THR A 528 0.01 10.16 -23.05
N SER A 529 -1.13 10.26 -22.34
CA SER A 529 -1.84 11.54 -22.37
C SER A 529 -0.81 12.55 -21.87
N ALA A 530 -0.43 13.53 -22.69
CA ALA A 530 0.35 14.68 -22.25
C ALA A 530 -0.26 15.14 -20.92
N ARG A 531 0.48 14.95 -19.83
CA ARG A 531 -0.06 15.15 -18.48
C ARG A 531 -0.39 16.62 -18.37
N LYS A 532 -1.69 16.94 -18.43
CA LYS A 532 -2.15 18.32 -18.35
C LYS A 532 -1.68 18.89 -17.01
N SER A 533 -1.01 20.04 -17.10
CA SER A 533 -0.60 20.83 -15.95
C SER A 533 -1.43 22.10 -15.90
N VAL A 534 -1.58 22.64 -14.69
CA VAL A 534 -2.23 23.93 -14.43
C VAL A 534 -1.18 24.84 -13.83
N ASP A 535 -1.14 26.06 -14.32
CA ASP A 535 -0.32 27.12 -13.76
C ASP A 535 -1.12 27.89 -12.73
N ILE A 536 -0.63 27.90 -11.49
CA ILE A 536 -1.22 28.64 -10.38
C ILE A 536 -0.32 29.86 -10.16
N GLY A 537 -0.83 31.03 -10.56
CA GLY A 537 -0.18 32.31 -10.27
C GLY A 537 -0.36 32.67 -8.81
N VAL A 538 0.76 32.95 -8.13
CA VAL A 538 0.78 33.33 -6.72
C VAL A 538 1.55 34.65 -6.54
N ARG A 539 1.03 35.54 -5.69
CA ARG A 539 1.69 36.77 -5.25
C ARG A 539 2.03 36.70 -3.77
N ILE A 540 3.29 36.91 -3.45
CA ILE A 540 3.82 37.00 -2.09
C ILE A 540 4.45 38.38 -1.93
N GLY A 541 3.80 39.25 -1.16
CA GLY A 541 4.19 40.65 -1.06
C GLY A 541 4.26 41.34 -2.43
N ALA A 542 5.47 41.74 -2.81
CA ALA A 542 5.77 42.40 -4.09
C ALA A 542 6.10 41.44 -5.24
N PHE A 543 6.32 40.16 -4.94
CA PHE A 543 6.84 39.16 -5.85
C PHE A 543 5.70 38.28 -6.39
N THR A 544 5.70 38.05 -7.70
CA THR A 544 4.76 37.16 -8.36
C THR A 544 5.50 35.95 -8.90
N SER A 545 4.90 34.78 -8.77
CA SER A 545 5.47 33.51 -9.21
C SER A 545 4.39 32.63 -9.81
N ILE A 546 4.80 31.70 -10.67
CA ILE A 546 3.92 30.68 -11.23
C ILE A 546 4.37 29.32 -10.68
N ILE A 547 3.43 28.59 -10.10
CA ILE A 547 3.59 27.20 -9.72
C ILE A 547 2.88 26.34 -10.77
N THR A 548 3.65 25.64 -11.61
CA THR A 548 3.06 24.64 -12.52
C THR A 548 2.83 23.34 -11.75
N VAL A 549 1.61 22.85 -11.72
CA VAL A 549 1.24 21.62 -10.99
C VAL A 549 0.49 20.64 -11.89
N PRO A 550 0.56 19.33 -11.65
CA PRO A 550 -0.30 18.37 -12.34
C PRO A 550 -1.78 18.71 -12.09
N GLN A 551 -2.64 18.59 -13.12
CA GLN A 551 -4.07 18.94 -13.03
C GLN A 551 -4.78 18.34 -11.81
N LEU A 552 -4.43 17.10 -11.44
CA LEU A 552 -5.02 16.40 -10.29
C LEU A 552 -4.72 17.07 -8.94
N LEU A 553 -3.66 17.86 -8.86
CA LEU A 553 -3.26 18.59 -7.66
C LEU A 553 -3.76 20.02 -7.65
N ALA A 554 -4.30 20.52 -8.77
CA ALA A 554 -4.62 21.92 -8.97
C ALA A 554 -5.56 22.43 -7.88
N SER A 555 -6.71 21.79 -7.67
CA SER A 555 -7.70 22.24 -6.67
C SER A 555 -7.15 22.27 -5.24
N ARG A 556 -6.33 21.28 -4.86
CA ARG A 556 -5.73 21.19 -3.53
C ARG A 556 -4.69 22.30 -3.31
N ILE A 557 -3.82 22.51 -4.29
CA ILE A 557 -2.77 23.53 -4.21
C ILE A 557 -3.44 24.91 -4.32
N GLU A 558 -4.27 25.15 -5.32
CA GLU A 558 -5.02 26.40 -5.49
C GLU A 558 -5.83 26.77 -4.26
N GLY A 559 -6.58 25.84 -3.66
CA GLY A 559 -7.30 26.10 -2.41
C GLY A 559 -6.40 26.49 -1.24
N SER A 560 -5.18 25.94 -1.17
CA SER A 560 -4.19 26.30 -0.16
C SER A 560 -3.49 27.65 -0.42
N PHE A 561 -3.46 28.08 -1.69
CA PHE A 561 -2.86 29.33 -2.13
C PHE A 561 -3.92 30.38 -2.53
N LEU A 562 -5.21 30.17 -2.21
CA LEU A 562 -6.33 30.99 -2.69
C LEU A 562 -6.17 32.48 -2.33
N GLN A 563 -5.63 32.75 -1.14
CA GLN A 563 -5.36 34.12 -0.66
C GLN A 563 -4.13 34.78 -1.31
N LEU A 564 -3.31 33.99 -2.00
CA LEU A 564 -2.14 34.44 -2.75
C LEU A 564 -2.42 34.41 -4.26
N ALA A 565 -3.58 33.92 -4.71
CA ALA A 565 -3.88 33.73 -6.12
C ALA A 565 -3.87 35.08 -6.87
N GLU A 566 -3.12 35.15 -7.96
CA GLU A 566 -3.07 36.32 -8.85
C GLU A 566 -2.95 35.88 -10.30
N THR A 567 -3.54 36.64 -11.22
CA THR A 567 -3.32 36.46 -12.65
C THR A 567 -1.93 36.95 -13.02
N VAL A 568 -0.97 36.02 -13.10
CA VAL A 568 0.41 36.31 -13.50
C VAL A 568 0.58 35.99 -14.98
N THR A 569 1.04 36.96 -15.78
CA THR A 569 1.36 36.77 -17.21
C THR A 569 2.87 36.85 -17.43
N GLY A 570 3.50 35.75 -17.85
CA GLY A 570 4.95 35.67 -18.12
C GLY A 570 5.39 34.24 -18.47
N ASP A 571 6.56 34.09 -19.10
CA ASP A 571 6.94 32.88 -19.86
C ASP A 571 7.62 31.73 -19.10
N HIS A 572 7.89 31.83 -17.79
CA HIS A 572 8.57 30.76 -17.04
C HIS A 572 7.96 30.49 -15.66
N ALA A 573 7.62 29.23 -15.39
CA ALA A 573 7.23 28.77 -14.07
C ALA A 573 8.46 28.77 -13.15
N ALA A 574 8.40 29.51 -12.04
CA ALA A 574 9.52 29.53 -11.10
C ALA A 574 9.66 28.18 -10.38
N LEU A 575 8.52 27.52 -10.12
CA LEU A 575 8.46 26.21 -9.49
C LEU A 575 7.53 25.30 -10.29
N ARG A 576 7.96 24.07 -10.53
CA ARG A 576 7.17 23.02 -11.16
C ARG A 576 7.09 21.81 -10.25
N VAL A 577 5.87 21.38 -9.95
CA VAL A 577 5.62 20.10 -9.28
C VAL A 577 5.56 19.01 -10.34
N VAL A 578 6.45 18.03 -10.24
CA VAL A 578 6.45 16.87 -11.12
C VAL A 578 6.23 15.60 -10.32
N GLU A 579 5.52 14.65 -10.91
CA GLU A 579 5.47 13.29 -10.39
C GLU A 579 6.85 12.64 -10.54
N SER A 580 7.38 12.14 -9.44
CA SER A 580 8.62 11.36 -9.40
C SER A 580 8.30 9.88 -9.13
N ARG A 581 9.31 9.01 -9.15
CA ARG A 581 9.13 7.60 -8.76
C ARG A 581 8.72 7.42 -7.31
N VAL A 582 9.01 8.39 -6.43
CA VAL A 582 8.84 8.31 -4.97
C VAL A 582 7.99 9.49 -4.49
N GLY A 583 6.77 9.62 -4.99
CA GLY A 583 5.93 10.78 -4.71
C GLY A 583 6.21 11.94 -5.67
N TYR A 584 6.38 13.15 -5.15
CA TYR A 584 6.55 14.37 -5.95
C TYR A 584 7.94 15.00 -5.80
N ALA A 585 8.32 15.78 -6.81
CA ALA A 585 9.49 16.64 -6.78
C ALA A 585 9.09 18.07 -7.15
N VAL A 586 9.79 19.03 -6.57
CA VAL A 586 9.70 20.44 -6.96
C VAL A 586 10.97 20.80 -7.72
N THR A 587 10.80 21.29 -8.93
CA THR A 587 11.90 21.64 -9.84
C THR A 587 11.77 23.08 -10.30
N THR A 588 12.89 23.66 -10.74
CA THR A 588 12.89 24.81 -11.66
C THR A 588 13.08 24.28 -13.08
N ASP A 589 13.19 25.17 -14.07
CA ASP A 589 13.60 24.81 -15.43
C ASP A 589 15.04 24.26 -15.49
N GLN A 590 15.85 24.47 -14.44
CA GLN A 590 17.29 24.19 -14.46
C GLN A 590 17.72 23.09 -13.48
N SER A 591 16.96 22.83 -12.41
CA SER A 591 17.36 21.89 -11.37
C SER A 591 16.20 21.33 -10.56
N VAL A 592 16.44 20.18 -9.90
CA VAL A 592 15.55 19.63 -8.88
C VAL A 592 15.88 20.29 -7.55
N LEU A 593 14.94 21.02 -6.96
CA LEU A 593 15.13 21.69 -5.68
C LEU A 593 14.95 20.71 -4.51
N THR A 594 14.00 19.78 -4.66
CA THR A 594 13.69 18.75 -3.66
C THR A 594 12.83 17.64 -4.28
N SER A 595 12.88 16.44 -3.69
CA SER A 595 12.21 15.24 -4.20
C SER A 595 11.82 14.29 -3.07
N GLY A 596 11.00 13.29 -3.38
CA GLY A 596 10.56 12.32 -2.37
C GLY A 596 9.36 12.79 -1.55
N LEU A 597 8.67 13.85 -2.00
CA LEU A 597 7.63 14.51 -1.23
C LEU A 597 6.31 13.75 -1.32
N THR A 598 5.68 13.52 -0.18
CA THR A 598 4.27 13.13 -0.10
C THR A 598 3.37 14.31 -0.48
N LEU A 599 2.08 14.04 -0.69
CA LEU A 599 1.09 15.06 -1.03
C LEU A 599 0.88 16.06 0.12
N GLY A 600 1.01 15.61 1.37
CA GLY A 600 0.94 16.49 2.55
C GLY A 600 2.13 17.43 2.68
N GLU A 601 3.31 17.03 2.21
CA GLU A 601 4.54 17.83 2.28
C GLU A 601 4.65 18.88 1.17
N LEU A 602 3.90 18.72 0.07
CA LEU A 602 4.00 19.59 -1.10
C LEU A 602 3.73 21.07 -0.77
N VAL A 603 2.60 21.38 -0.13
CA VAL A 603 2.22 22.78 0.15
C VAL A 603 3.22 23.47 1.09
N PRO A 604 3.61 22.87 2.25
CA PRO A 604 4.63 23.46 3.12
C PRO A 604 5.97 23.71 2.43
N VAL A 605 6.40 22.79 1.56
CA VAL A 605 7.65 22.91 0.82
C VAL A 605 7.57 24.01 -0.25
N LEU A 606 6.49 24.05 -1.03
CA LEU A 606 6.26 25.09 -2.03
C LEU A 606 6.28 26.48 -1.37
N TYR A 607 5.60 26.63 -0.24
CA TYR A 607 5.59 27.88 0.51
C TYR A 607 7.00 28.31 0.95
N ARG A 608 7.78 27.37 1.52
CA ARG A 608 9.17 27.63 1.94
C ARG A 608 10.06 28.07 0.77
N LEU A 609 9.92 27.42 -0.38
CA LEU A 609 10.70 27.74 -1.58
C LEU A 609 10.33 29.13 -2.13
N LEU A 610 9.03 29.44 -2.24
CA LEU A 610 8.57 30.74 -2.71
C LEU A 610 9.02 31.89 -1.79
N LEU A 611 8.98 31.69 -0.47
CA LEU A 611 9.49 32.68 0.49
C LEU A 611 10.99 32.93 0.32
N ARG A 612 11.77 31.86 0.16
CA ARG A 612 13.22 31.96 -0.06
C ARG A 612 13.53 32.75 -1.33
N ASP A 613 12.83 32.43 -2.42
CA ASP A 613 13.05 33.05 -3.72
C ASP A 613 12.62 34.53 -3.70
N MET A 614 11.53 34.88 -3.01
CA MET A 614 11.15 36.28 -2.76
C MET A 614 12.28 37.06 -2.07
N VAL A 615 12.85 36.53 -0.98
CA VAL A 615 13.92 37.22 -0.22
C VAL A 615 15.21 37.36 -1.02
N ALA A 616 15.54 36.39 -1.87
CA ALA A 616 16.72 36.46 -2.71
C ALA A 616 16.71 37.65 -3.70
N THR A 617 15.54 38.19 -4.05
CA THR A 617 15.39 39.24 -5.08
C THR A 617 15.38 40.67 -4.54
N ALA A 618 15.22 40.89 -3.23
CA ALA A 618 15.03 42.22 -2.64
C ALA A 618 16.34 42.94 -2.24
N ASP A 619 17.50 42.26 -2.34
CA ASP A 619 18.83 42.71 -1.87
C ASP A 619 18.87 43.27 -0.43
N ARG A 620 17.85 42.95 0.37
CA ARG A 620 17.66 43.41 1.76
C ARG A 620 17.36 42.22 2.64
N THR A 621 17.66 42.36 3.92
CA THR A 621 17.37 41.34 4.92
C THR A 621 15.91 41.43 5.33
N CYS A 622 15.21 40.29 5.28
CA CYS A 622 13.84 40.17 5.74
C CYS A 622 13.86 39.67 7.17
N ILE A 623 13.39 40.49 8.11
CA ILE A 623 13.30 40.12 9.52
C ILE A 623 11.94 39.50 9.80
N GLY A 624 11.93 38.39 10.53
CA GLY A 624 10.73 37.73 11.03
C GLY A 624 10.07 38.52 12.17
N GLY A 625 8.75 38.65 12.12
CA GLY A 625 7.98 39.51 13.03
C GLY A 625 6.72 40.04 12.36
N THR A 626 5.64 40.27 13.11
CA THR A 626 4.36 40.70 12.50
C THR A 626 4.13 42.17 12.81
N LEU A 627 4.06 42.98 11.75
CA LEU A 627 3.81 44.42 11.82
C LEU A 627 2.31 44.69 11.85
N VAL A 628 1.87 45.46 12.84
CA VAL A 628 0.47 45.92 12.98
C VAL A 628 0.45 47.46 12.95
N PRO A 629 -0.14 48.10 11.92
CA PRO A 629 -0.24 49.56 11.83
C PRO A 629 -1.20 50.13 12.89
N LEU A 630 -0.85 51.31 13.44
CA LEU A 630 -1.63 51.96 14.51
C LEU A 630 -2.46 53.17 14.03
N GLN A 631 -2.14 53.78 12.88
CA GLN A 631 -2.95 54.70 12.04
C GLN A 631 -2.04 55.34 10.96
N ALA A 632 -2.58 55.63 9.78
CA ALA A 632 -1.88 56.39 8.74
C ALA A 632 -2.07 57.91 8.95
N ARG A 633 -0.98 58.69 9.01
CA ARG A 633 -1.03 60.15 8.84
C ARG A 633 -1.06 60.47 7.35
N ALA A 634 -1.79 61.53 6.95
CA ALA A 634 -1.84 61.99 5.56
C ALA A 634 -0.50 62.55 5.03
N ALA A 635 0.44 62.89 5.92
CA ALA A 635 1.83 63.20 5.58
C ALA A 635 2.74 62.91 6.80
N GLY A 636 3.77 62.09 6.60
CA GLY A 636 4.76 61.68 7.61
C GLY A 636 4.78 60.16 7.89
N PRO A 637 5.88 59.61 8.45
CA PRO A 637 6.00 58.18 8.74
C PRO A 637 4.90 57.72 9.71
N SER A 638 4.30 56.58 9.40
CA SER A 638 3.18 56.04 10.18
C SER A 638 3.72 55.17 11.33
N SER A 639 2.97 55.07 12.43
CA SER A 639 3.39 54.23 13.57
C SER A 639 2.95 52.79 13.40
N ALA A 640 3.85 51.84 13.70
CA ALA A 640 3.52 50.41 13.75
C ALA A 640 3.98 49.76 15.08
N LEU A 641 3.25 48.72 15.48
CA LEU A 641 3.63 47.79 16.52
C LEU A 641 4.33 46.59 15.87
N LEU A 642 5.53 46.26 16.36
CA LEU A 642 6.20 45.02 15.99
C LEU A 642 5.92 43.96 17.05
N VAL A 643 5.29 42.86 16.66
CA VAL A 643 5.14 41.67 17.52
C VAL A 643 6.25 40.69 17.15
N ALA A 644 7.23 40.54 18.04
CA ALA A 644 8.40 39.66 17.85
C ALA A 644 8.09 38.21 18.26
N ASP A 645 8.84 37.27 17.70
CA ASP A 645 8.61 35.82 17.86
C ASP A 645 8.72 35.35 19.32
N GLY A 646 7.89 34.37 19.69
CA GLY A 646 7.81 33.80 21.04
C GLY A 646 7.39 32.32 20.97
N PRO A 647 7.28 31.58 22.09
CA PRO A 647 7.04 30.12 22.08
C PRO A 647 5.89 29.68 21.15
N GLU A 648 6.26 28.94 20.11
CA GLU A 648 5.57 28.23 19.01
C GLU A 648 4.26 28.75 18.35
N SER A 649 3.44 29.66 18.90
CA SER A 649 2.19 30.08 18.18
C SER A 649 1.51 31.40 18.58
N ILE A 650 2.10 32.17 19.48
CA ILE A 650 1.42 33.30 20.12
C ILE A 650 1.53 34.60 19.31
N GLN A 651 2.67 34.82 18.62
CA GLN A 651 2.97 36.05 17.88
C GLN A 651 1.89 36.40 16.84
N ASP A 652 1.67 35.50 15.89
CA ASP A 652 0.78 35.74 14.77
C ASP A 652 -0.69 35.81 15.19
N THR A 653 -1.07 35.01 16.19
CA THR A 653 -2.41 35.06 16.78
C THR A 653 -2.69 36.39 17.47
N LEU A 654 -1.73 36.90 18.26
CA LEU A 654 -1.84 38.20 18.91
C LEU A 654 -1.90 39.33 17.87
N ALA A 655 -1.03 39.30 16.86
CA ALA A 655 -0.98 40.30 15.80
C ALA A 655 -2.28 40.35 14.98
N VAL A 656 -2.85 39.19 14.61
CA VAL A 656 -4.13 39.09 13.90
C VAL A 656 -5.28 39.63 14.76
N THR A 657 -5.30 39.29 16.06
CA THR A 657 -6.31 39.77 17.00
C THR A 657 -6.23 41.29 17.18
N MET A 658 -5.01 41.82 17.30
CA MET A 658 -4.74 43.25 17.38
C MET A 658 -5.16 44.00 16.11
N GLY A 659 -4.77 43.51 14.93
CA GLY A 659 -5.16 44.13 13.64
C GLY A 659 -6.68 44.27 13.51
N ARG A 660 -7.43 43.24 13.93
CA ARG A 660 -8.90 43.28 13.95
C ARG A 660 -9.46 44.33 14.90
N LEU A 661 -8.93 44.45 16.11
CA LEU A 661 -9.37 45.45 17.09
C LEU A 661 -9.15 46.89 16.59
N ILE A 662 -8.01 47.13 15.94
CA ILE A 662 -7.63 48.47 15.44
C ILE A 662 -8.34 48.77 14.09
N GLY A 663 -8.82 47.75 13.37
CA GLY A 663 -9.44 47.89 12.05
C GLY A 663 -8.44 48.09 10.91
N TYR A 664 -7.17 47.75 11.13
CA TYR A 664 -6.08 47.83 10.15
C TYR A 664 -5.50 46.44 9.85
N GLY A 665 -4.68 46.38 8.81
CA GLY A 665 -4.02 45.15 8.38
C GLY A 665 -2.89 44.67 9.27
N HIS A 666 -2.27 43.57 8.88
CA HIS A 666 -0.98 43.14 9.43
C HIS A 666 -0.09 42.59 8.31
N SER A 667 1.23 42.76 8.46
CA SER A 667 2.23 42.19 7.54
C SER A 667 3.15 41.27 8.32
N GLY A 668 3.26 40.02 7.90
CA GLY A 668 4.37 39.15 8.29
C GLY A 668 5.66 39.69 7.67
N GLY A 669 6.70 39.73 8.48
CA GLY A 669 8.03 40.20 8.13
C GLY A 669 8.14 41.66 7.72
N PHE A 670 9.37 42.17 7.76
CA PHE A 670 9.72 43.52 7.30
C PHE A 670 11.12 43.57 6.72
N TRP A 671 11.33 44.50 5.80
CA TRP A 671 12.66 44.75 5.23
C TRP A 671 13.44 45.67 6.14
N LEU A 672 14.59 45.18 6.59
CA LEU A 672 15.54 46.00 7.33
C LEU A 672 16.20 47.02 6.39
N PRO A 673 16.21 48.32 6.72
CA PRO A 673 16.99 49.32 5.99
C PRO A 673 18.48 49.17 6.28
N ASP A 674 19.31 49.64 5.35
CA ASP A 674 20.77 49.67 5.51
C ASP A 674 21.23 50.86 6.38
N ASP A 675 20.29 51.73 6.78
CA ASP A 675 20.47 52.92 7.62
C ASP A 675 19.35 53.01 8.69
N ALA A 676 19.33 54.07 9.50
CA ALA A 676 18.30 54.27 10.54
C ALA A 676 16.92 54.68 9.98
N SER A 677 16.68 54.56 8.66
CA SER A 677 15.42 54.94 8.02
C SER A 677 14.23 54.09 8.48
N PRO A 678 12.99 54.50 8.19
CA PRO A 678 11.82 53.73 8.57
C PRO A 678 11.77 52.36 7.86
N ILE A 679 11.24 51.34 8.54
CA ILE A 679 11.07 50.01 7.96
C ILE A 679 9.91 49.98 6.97
N SER A 680 10.00 49.07 6.00
CA SER A 680 8.95 48.81 5.03
C SER A 680 8.43 47.38 5.20
N PRO A 681 7.11 47.15 5.18
CA PRO A 681 6.53 45.82 5.34
C PRO A 681 6.98 44.88 4.20
N ALA A 682 7.22 43.61 4.52
CA ALA A 682 7.55 42.60 3.51
C ALA A 682 6.33 42.08 2.75
N GLY A 683 5.13 42.30 3.30
CA GLY A 683 3.88 41.81 2.71
C GLY A 683 3.74 40.29 2.77
N LEU A 684 4.40 39.64 3.73
CA LEU A 684 4.23 38.20 3.96
C LEU A 684 2.94 37.96 4.76
N ALA A 685 2.39 36.76 4.62
CA ALA A 685 1.29 36.33 5.47
C ALA A 685 1.76 36.04 6.90
N ALA A 686 0.91 36.33 7.88
CA ALA A 686 1.09 35.82 9.24
C ALA A 686 0.86 34.30 9.25
N ARG A 687 1.71 33.54 9.95
CA ARG A 687 1.60 32.08 10.04
C ARG A 687 0.67 31.72 11.19
N ILE A 688 -0.39 30.97 10.95
CA ILE A 688 -1.22 30.47 12.05
C ILE A 688 -0.95 28.97 12.20
N PRO A 689 -0.20 28.55 13.25
CA PRO A 689 -0.02 27.14 13.55
C PRO A 689 -1.37 26.45 13.70
N GLU A 690 -1.44 25.19 13.26
CA GLU A 690 -2.67 24.42 13.31
C GLU A 690 -3.22 24.29 14.73
N SER A 691 -2.32 24.22 15.73
CA SER A 691 -2.63 24.20 17.16
C SER A 691 -3.34 25.46 17.68
N ALA A 692 -3.13 26.62 17.06
CA ALA A 692 -3.71 27.90 17.50
C ALA A 692 -5.06 28.21 16.82
N ARG A 693 -5.51 27.38 15.85
CA ARG A 693 -6.72 27.66 15.07
C ARG A 693 -8.00 27.60 15.90
N ASP A 694 -8.09 26.64 16.82
CA ASP A 694 -9.28 26.49 17.68
C ASP A 694 -9.35 27.58 18.75
N ASP A 695 -8.21 28.09 19.20
CA ASP A 695 -8.13 29.26 20.08
C ASP A 695 -8.57 30.53 19.35
N LEU A 696 -8.13 30.70 18.09
CA LEU A 696 -8.56 31.80 17.23
C LEU A 696 -10.07 31.76 16.96
N ARG A 697 -10.62 30.57 16.65
CA ARG A 697 -12.06 30.36 16.44
C ARG A 697 -12.89 30.63 17.70
N ARG A 698 -12.33 30.38 18.89
CA ARG A 698 -12.98 30.68 20.16
C ARG A 698 -12.91 32.17 20.52
N ALA A 699 -11.77 32.80 20.28
CA ALA A 699 -11.55 34.22 20.56
C ALA A 699 -12.26 35.14 19.55
N LEU A 700 -12.53 34.65 18.34
CA LEU A 700 -13.11 35.41 17.25
C LEU A 700 -14.23 34.61 16.58
N PRO A 701 -15.48 35.12 16.48
CA PRO A 701 -16.50 34.48 15.67
C PRO A 701 -16.08 34.60 14.20
N LEU A 702 -15.55 33.51 13.65
CA LEU A 702 -15.13 33.37 12.25
C LEU A 702 -16.17 32.52 11.50
N ASP A 703 -16.49 32.89 10.28
CA ASP A 703 -17.22 32.00 9.37
C ASP A 703 -16.35 30.77 9.03
N ARG A 704 -17.00 29.61 8.91
CA ARG A 704 -16.36 28.28 8.84
C ARG A 704 -15.36 28.08 7.69
N ASP A 705 -15.39 28.93 6.66
CA ASP A 705 -14.71 28.69 5.38
C ASP A 705 -13.41 29.50 5.15
N ILE A 706 -12.95 30.31 6.12
CA ILE A 706 -11.88 31.32 5.88
C ILE A 706 -10.74 31.25 6.90
N VAL A 707 -10.18 30.07 7.15
CA VAL A 707 -8.88 29.98 7.85
C VAL A 707 -7.91 29.17 7.01
N SER A 708 -7.43 29.81 5.93
CA SER A 708 -6.16 29.43 5.29
C SER A 708 -5.04 29.43 6.35
N PRO A 709 -4.05 28.53 6.30
CA PRO A 709 -2.87 28.55 7.19
C PRO A 709 -2.06 29.86 7.16
N PHE A 710 -2.38 30.74 6.22
CA PHE A 710 -1.72 32.02 5.96
C PHE A 710 -2.80 33.11 5.81
N LEU A 711 -2.93 34.00 6.79
CA LEU A 711 -3.93 35.09 6.82
C LEU A 711 -3.26 36.44 6.53
N HIS A 712 -3.82 37.21 5.58
CA HIS A 712 -3.38 38.56 5.21
C HIS A 712 -4.59 39.51 5.24
N THR A 713 -4.48 40.69 5.86
CA THR A 713 -5.50 41.77 5.77
C THR A 713 -4.81 43.15 5.70
N TRP A 714 -5.40 44.12 4.99
CA TRP A 714 -5.17 45.58 5.16
C TRP A 714 -6.39 46.42 4.71
N GLY A 715 -6.95 47.23 5.62
CA GLY A 715 -7.65 48.52 5.32
C GLY A 715 -9.14 48.45 4.97
N ALA A 716 -9.98 49.08 5.81
CA ALA A 716 -11.46 49.02 5.83
C ALA A 716 -12.18 49.24 4.48
N SER A 717 -13.20 48.47 4.11
CA SER A 717 -14.53 48.35 4.76
C SER A 717 -15.12 46.93 4.72
N ASN A 718 -14.29 45.92 4.48
CA ASN A 718 -14.67 44.51 4.52
C ASN A 718 -13.47 43.68 5.01
N PRO A 719 -13.52 43.04 6.19
CA PRO A 719 -12.34 42.51 6.91
C PRO A 719 -11.58 41.34 6.23
N PHE A 720 -11.93 40.98 4.98
CA PHE A 720 -11.33 39.89 4.23
C PHE A 720 -11.02 40.21 2.75
N ARG A 721 -10.84 41.49 2.35
CA ARG A 721 -10.33 41.82 1.00
C ARG A 721 -8.83 42.11 1.01
N LEU A 722 -8.09 41.37 0.17
CA LEU A 722 -6.74 41.70 -0.27
C LEU A 722 -6.71 43.08 -0.94
N ALA A 723 -5.74 43.93 -0.59
CA ALA A 723 -5.43 45.10 -1.39
C ALA A 723 -4.76 44.67 -2.70
N LEU A 724 -5.28 45.16 -3.83
CA LEU A 724 -4.66 45.02 -5.14
C LEU A 724 -3.44 45.98 -5.26
N PRO A 725 -2.48 45.70 -6.17
CA PRO A 725 -1.14 46.31 -6.21
C PRO A 725 -1.07 47.84 -6.44
N ASN A 726 -2.19 48.53 -6.62
CA ASN A 726 -2.23 49.98 -6.82
C ASN A 726 -2.41 50.77 -5.52
N ASP A 727 -2.52 50.10 -4.37
CA ASP A 727 -2.58 50.76 -3.08
C ASP A 727 -1.19 51.03 -2.48
N SER A 728 -1.03 52.28 -2.04
CA SER A 728 0.14 53.06 -1.56
C SER A 728 1.09 52.48 -0.49
N LEU A 729 1.33 51.17 -0.47
CA LEU A 729 1.95 50.48 0.67
C LEU A 729 3.39 50.03 0.49
N LYS A 730 3.84 49.79 -0.74
CA LYS A 730 5.29 49.70 -1.02
C LYS A 730 6.02 51.00 -0.65
N THR A 731 5.28 52.10 -0.54
CA THR A 731 5.77 53.43 -0.19
C THR A 731 5.51 53.82 1.27
N GLN A 732 4.83 53.00 2.07
CA GLN A 732 4.56 53.31 3.47
C GLN A 732 5.72 52.85 4.37
N GLN A 733 6.37 53.86 4.94
CA GLN A 733 7.51 53.77 5.83
C GLN A 733 7.01 53.94 7.28
N PHE A 734 7.43 53.03 8.17
CA PHE A 734 6.96 53.00 9.55
C PHE A 734 8.05 53.30 10.58
N ASP A 735 7.71 54.20 11.50
CA ASP A 735 8.45 54.38 12.76
C ASP A 735 7.83 53.44 13.80
N VAL A 736 8.59 52.44 14.24
CA VAL A 736 8.09 51.47 15.22
C VAL A 736 7.98 52.12 16.60
N VAL A 737 6.78 52.07 17.19
CA VAL A 737 6.46 52.74 18.46
C VAL A 737 6.60 51.83 19.67
N ALA A 738 6.51 50.51 19.50
CA ALA A 738 6.82 49.53 20.53
C ALA A 738 7.17 48.17 19.90
N VAL A 739 8.11 47.45 20.48
CA VAL A 739 8.34 46.04 20.18
C VAL A 739 7.83 45.20 21.34
N VAL A 740 6.96 44.24 21.04
CA VAL A 740 6.35 43.39 22.06
C VAL A 740 6.74 41.94 21.83
N ARG A 741 7.32 41.31 22.85
CA ARG A 741 7.63 39.88 22.87
C ARG A 741 6.62 39.14 23.77
N PRO A 742 5.81 38.21 23.24
CA PRO A 742 4.92 37.40 24.06
C PRO A 742 5.72 36.34 24.84
N VAL A 743 5.47 36.22 26.16
CA VAL A 743 6.13 35.26 27.05
C VAL A 743 5.09 34.43 27.81
N MET A 744 5.36 33.15 28.02
CA MET A 744 4.47 32.26 28.79
C MET A 744 4.44 32.68 30.26
N ALA A 745 3.25 32.79 30.85
CA ALA A 745 3.06 33.36 32.18
C ALA A 745 3.55 32.49 33.37
N GLN A 746 4.09 31.29 33.12
CA GLN A 746 4.46 30.32 34.16
C GLN A 746 5.73 30.69 34.96
N ASP A 747 6.41 31.79 34.61
CA ASP A 747 7.67 32.25 35.23
C ASP A 747 7.52 33.45 36.21
N SER A 748 6.32 33.79 36.72
CA SER A 748 6.22 34.88 37.73
C SER A 748 5.06 34.79 38.72
N ASP A 749 5.33 35.27 39.94
CA ASP A 749 4.40 35.38 41.08
C ASP A 749 3.23 36.34 40.77
N GLY A 750 2.11 35.76 40.32
CA GLY A 750 0.76 36.12 40.75
C GLY A 750 0.22 37.55 40.56
N SER A 751 0.96 38.49 39.97
CA SER A 751 0.49 39.86 39.71
C SER A 751 0.72 40.32 38.27
N ALA A 752 -0.42 40.57 37.63
CA ALA A 752 -0.74 41.44 36.50
C ALA A 752 0.14 41.47 35.23
N ALA A 753 -0.56 41.32 34.10
CA ALA A 753 -0.15 41.56 32.73
C ALA A 753 0.26 43.02 32.44
N GLU A 754 1.33 43.49 33.07
CA GLU A 754 1.97 44.78 32.75
C GLU A 754 3.11 44.58 31.75
N LEU A 755 3.24 45.51 30.79
CA LEU A 755 4.36 45.55 29.85
C LEU A 755 5.67 45.81 30.62
N ARG A 756 6.60 44.87 30.57
CA ARG A 756 7.90 44.98 31.27
C ARG A 756 8.99 45.37 30.28
N PRO A 757 9.86 46.35 30.56
CA PRO A 757 11.00 46.64 29.69
C PRO A 757 11.83 45.38 29.42
N THR A 758 12.23 45.16 28.18
CA THR A 758 13.05 44.00 27.78
C THR A 758 14.36 44.44 27.12
N ALA A 759 15.36 43.56 27.16
CA ALA A 759 16.68 43.81 26.58
C ALA A 759 16.69 43.53 25.08
N VAL A 760 17.42 44.35 24.31
CA VAL A 760 17.57 44.23 22.83
C VAL A 760 17.91 42.80 22.42
N GLN A 761 18.85 42.15 23.10
CA GLN A 761 19.30 40.79 22.81
C GLN A 761 18.18 39.73 22.81
N HIS A 762 17.13 39.90 23.64
CA HIS A 762 16.00 38.97 23.68
C HIS A 762 15.06 39.17 22.49
N VAL A 763 14.88 40.42 22.06
CA VAL A 763 14.08 40.77 20.88
C VAL A 763 14.79 40.33 19.60
N VAL A 764 16.11 40.52 19.53
CA VAL A 764 16.96 40.03 18.44
C VAL A 764 16.87 38.50 18.33
N ALA A 765 17.00 37.78 19.46
CA ALA A 765 16.88 36.32 19.48
C ALA A 765 15.49 35.81 19.06
N ALA A 766 14.43 36.55 19.39
CA ALA A 766 13.08 36.28 18.95
C ALA A 766 12.94 36.43 17.42
N CYS A 767 13.29 37.60 16.87
CA CYS A 767 13.17 37.85 15.44
C CYS A 767 14.01 36.90 14.56
N LEU A 768 15.10 36.34 15.10
CA LEU A 768 16.03 35.47 14.40
C LEU A 768 15.43 34.18 13.85
N GLN A 769 14.51 33.54 14.57
CA GLN A 769 14.03 32.19 14.24
C GLN A 769 13.29 32.13 12.90
N SER A 770 12.74 33.27 12.46
CA SER A 770 11.91 33.42 11.27
C SER A 770 12.50 34.41 10.24
N SER A 771 13.73 34.88 10.45
CA SER A 771 14.43 35.83 9.56
C SER A 771 15.20 35.16 8.42
N LEU A 772 15.31 35.85 7.28
CA LEU A 772 16.11 35.44 6.13
C LEU A 772 17.05 36.59 5.75
N GLY A 773 18.35 36.29 5.70
CA GLY A 773 19.42 37.22 5.32
C GLY A 773 19.44 37.54 3.83
N ARG A 774 20.29 38.49 3.43
CA ARG A 774 20.47 38.89 2.03
C ARG A 774 20.74 37.69 1.12
N GLN A 775 20.10 37.64 -0.05
CA GLN A 775 20.15 36.50 -0.99
C GLN A 775 19.46 35.21 -0.50
N GLY A 776 18.59 35.29 0.52
CA GLY A 776 17.78 34.15 0.98
C GLY A 776 18.53 33.11 1.81
N ARG A 777 19.72 33.46 2.35
CA ARG A 777 20.50 32.63 3.28
C ARG A 777 20.09 32.90 4.74
N SER A 778 20.63 32.13 5.68
CA SER A 778 20.49 32.47 7.11
C SER A 778 21.12 33.84 7.40
N PRO A 779 20.51 34.68 8.26
CA PRO A 779 21.08 35.97 8.64
C PRO A 779 22.52 35.83 9.13
N ASP A 780 23.42 36.69 8.64
CA ASP A 780 24.81 36.72 9.07
C ASP A 780 25.09 37.80 10.13
N THR A 781 26.32 37.87 10.63
CA THR A 781 26.70 38.84 11.67
C THR A 781 26.39 40.28 11.27
N SER A 782 26.49 40.65 9.99
CA SER A 782 26.17 42.00 9.52
C SER A 782 24.67 42.27 9.60
N ASP A 783 23.84 41.30 9.21
CA ASP A 783 22.39 41.38 9.33
C ASP A 783 21.96 41.55 10.80
N MET A 784 22.67 40.85 11.71
CA MET A 784 22.41 40.90 13.14
C MET A 784 22.77 42.23 13.78
N THR A 785 23.92 42.80 13.43
CA THR A 785 24.35 44.10 13.92
C THR A 785 23.38 45.19 13.47
N ALA A 786 22.99 45.19 12.19
CA ALA A 786 22.03 46.17 11.67
C ALA A 786 20.67 46.11 12.39
N LEU A 787 20.18 44.91 12.73
CA LEU A 787 18.93 44.77 13.48
C LEU A 787 19.08 45.26 14.93
N ALA A 788 20.19 44.93 15.60
CA ALA A 788 20.44 45.34 16.97
C ALA A 788 20.54 46.87 17.09
N ASP A 789 21.34 47.50 16.23
CA ASP A 789 21.52 48.96 16.18
C ASP A 789 20.17 49.67 15.92
N TRP A 790 19.35 49.11 15.04
CA TRP A 790 18.02 49.66 14.78
C TRP A 790 17.07 49.49 15.98
N LEU A 791 17.18 48.42 16.77
CA LEU A 791 16.32 48.19 17.94
C LEU A 791 16.69 49.06 19.15
N GLU A 792 17.96 49.46 19.30
CA GLU A 792 18.45 50.22 20.47
C GLU A 792 17.71 51.54 20.72
N GLU A 793 17.26 52.20 19.65
CA GLU A 793 16.57 53.49 19.71
C GLU A 793 15.05 53.39 19.95
N ARG A 794 14.53 52.18 20.26
CA ARG A 794 13.08 51.90 20.32
C ARG A 794 12.65 51.30 21.65
N PRO A 795 11.44 51.63 22.14
CA PRO A 795 10.93 51.05 23.38
C PRO A 795 10.52 49.58 23.14
N MET A 796 11.05 48.67 23.95
CA MET A 796 10.82 47.23 23.85
C MET A 796 10.26 46.68 25.15
N PHE A 797 9.27 45.79 25.04
CA PHE A 797 8.56 45.22 26.18
C PHE A 797 8.34 43.71 26.04
N ASP A 798 8.42 43.00 27.16
CA ASP A 798 7.89 41.65 27.31
C ASP A 798 6.41 41.73 27.74
N LEU A 799 5.58 40.87 27.16
CA LEU A 799 4.15 40.77 27.43
C LEU A 799 3.79 39.34 27.86
N PRO A 800 3.44 39.11 29.13
CA PRO A 800 2.94 37.81 29.58
C PRO A 800 1.57 37.52 28.95
N VAL A 801 1.42 36.41 28.22
CA VAL A 801 0.15 36.04 27.57
C VAL A 801 -0.53 34.90 28.33
N GLN A 802 -1.73 35.17 28.83
CA GLN A 802 -2.63 34.17 29.45
C GLN A 802 -3.92 33.99 28.64
N GLU A 803 -4.54 35.09 28.22
CA GLU A 803 -5.72 35.11 27.33
C GLU A 803 -5.51 36.14 26.21
N LEU A 804 -5.47 35.67 24.96
CA LEU A 804 -5.08 36.47 23.78
C LEU A 804 -6.01 37.68 23.51
N GLY A 805 -7.33 37.50 23.59
CA GLY A 805 -8.31 38.56 23.29
C GLY A 805 -8.27 39.73 24.28
N ASP A 806 -8.25 39.41 25.58
CA ASP A 806 -8.17 40.41 26.66
C ASP A 806 -6.81 41.12 26.68
N THR A 807 -5.75 40.38 26.34
CA THR A 807 -4.40 40.93 26.22
C THR A 807 -4.32 41.94 25.06
N ALA A 808 -4.89 41.60 23.91
CA ALA A 808 -4.95 42.49 22.75
C ALA A 808 -5.76 43.77 23.05
N THR A 809 -6.91 43.64 23.73
CA THR A 809 -7.75 44.79 24.10
C THR A 809 -7.03 45.75 25.05
N ARG A 810 -6.34 45.22 26.06
CA ARG A 810 -5.55 46.04 27.01
C ARG A 810 -4.36 46.72 26.34
N LEU A 811 -3.65 46.00 25.46
CA LEU A 811 -2.54 46.57 24.69
C LEU A 811 -3.02 47.69 23.77
N PHE A 812 -4.17 47.51 23.11
CA PHE A 812 -4.78 48.55 22.29
C PHE A 812 -5.11 49.80 23.10
N GLN A 813 -5.71 49.64 24.28
CA GLN A 813 -6.05 50.76 25.16
C GLN A 813 -4.80 51.48 25.69
N TRP A 814 -3.76 50.74 26.08
CA TRP A 814 -2.46 51.30 26.47
C TRP A 814 -1.81 52.13 25.34
N LEU A 815 -1.90 51.65 24.09
CA LEU A 815 -1.40 52.37 22.93
C LEU A 815 -2.18 53.65 22.66
N GLN A 816 -3.50 53.65 22.88
CA GLN A 816 -4.34 54.86 22.77
C GLN A 816 -3.97 55.89 23.86
N ASP A 817 -3.84 55.45 25.11
CA ASP A 817 -3.55 56.34 26.24
C ASP A 817 -2.18 57.03 26.11
N ARG A 818 -1.15 56.31 25.67
CA ARG A 818 0.20 56.90 25.49
C ARG A 818 0.33 57.77 24.25
N ARG A 819 -0.46 57.52 23.20
CA ARG A 819 -0.58 58.44 22.06
C ARG A 819 -1.11 59.81 22.49
N ALA A 820 -2.03 59.84 23.46
CA ALA A 820 -2.55 61.10 24.02
C ALA A 820 -1.51 61.88 24.86
N VAL A 821 -0.40 61.23 25.24
CA VAL A 821 0.69 61.85 26.05
C VAL A 821 1.86 62.33 25.18
N THR A 822 1.97 61.84 23.93
CA THR A 822 3.06 62.16 22.99
C THR A 822 2.63 63.00 21.77
N ALA A 823 1.34 63.31 21.63
CA ALA A 823 0.78 64.28 20.70
C ALA A 823 0.39 65.57 21.45
#